data_AF-N6TCM7-F1
#
_entry.id   AF-N6TCM7-F1
#
_cell.length_a   1.000
_cell.length_b   1.000
_cell.length_c   1.000
_cell.angle_alpha   90.00
_cell.angle_beta   90.00
_cell.angle_gamma   90.00
#
_symmetry.space_group_name_H-M   'P 1'
#
loop_
_entity.id
_entity.type
_entity.pdbx_description
1 polymer ?
#
loop_
_entity_poly.entity_id
_entity_poly.type
_entity_poly.pdbx_seq_one_letter_code
_entity_poly.pdbx_strand_id
1 'polypeptide(L)'
;MDSELSLGCDFNFDFVQKASAENVLDKITVKFYTTDAKVFTQSFPSFYNMEFICRNLAKLFNCPPDVIGLLYREEHIPTETRLDQFEPDKFGILEFKLISTDRDFKIPIENAYKNLTVPDIITVQVEKDNVVSEIVVEIDNKAIEKPFLGGYRDAETGIQYHHGYTQTGPPKPKVPPEMKNHRDTQTYYTRNRRTEREYATATQASAKCIYLPSVCDKILTAGPYETAEEREKRLDVEGKVRTIQRYFRAWKIKKRLKELSAEFHKRMRLEQERDEQERKDDEERKKHDLVRKVFPMRSEDFAMLYNMVDRWKKSEIDRIISRSCGAAKIAEFYLLLEKEIEILQSIDRLRSKVKKDLEVKKVIDFFQAIGNPIEWDSDYKHIHISMDTLETQKGREYFDLYQRLCNKYLKKDERLEIYANIKQYLNTHNCSESQEIVALIDRVCELIARGMSSNYLTGLQKRIEALVLHHFKLQDCNEGVTNHAMKMRKEHMTKNLIYCPSCQKLKPIEAFTIHARLDKLKTCTTCKWLDKADEPWVDLAPYKFTLRQIRNYERLHQGKSSIAFIMQDRDVHFLVTYIWHGHSALSECNDVYQLRLVRWQQSAEWAPWNCILLTVEEAKEHLRVQSLEDVYEKEFLDHIFNKHALAKKQFKHLASYDRHFTEFAKGDPKLDENSDYYNKPNKHECDIEIPSNEASEHNEETGQSRDSQMIDEQIDIVDEKIRQRIYEQDDDEDEDYE
;
A
#
# COMPACT_ATOMS: atom_id res chain seq x y z
N MET A 1 29.15 56.07 -12.19
CA MET A 1 29.78 55.35 -11.07
C MET A 1 29.62 53.86 -11.28
N ASP A 2 30.35 53.17 -12.13
CA ASP A 2 31.24 53.39 -13.28
C ASP A 2 31.36 51.97 -13.89
N SER A 3 30.94 51.72 -15.14
CA SER A 3 31.82 51.44 -16.29
C SER A 3 33.06 50.62 -15.93
N GLU A 4 33.24 49.39 -16.45
CA GLU A 4 34.06 49.04 -17.65
C GLU A 4 34.14 47.48 -17.65
N LEU A 5 34.04 46.65 -18.71
CA LEU A 5 34.46 46.71 -20.12
C LEU A 5 35.94 47.05 -20.34
N SER A 6 36.78 46.02 -20.50
CA SER A 6 37.85 45.88 -21.50
C SER A 6 38.81 44.75 -21.08
N LEU A 7 39.01 43.70 -21.88
CA LEU A 7 39.80 43.60 -23.12
C LEU A 7 41.31 43.75 -22.90
N GLY A 8 42.03 42.74 -23.40
CA GLY A 8 43.36 42.91 -23.99
C GLY A 8 44.50 42.25 -23.23
N CYS A 9 45.07 41.19 -23.77
CA CYS A 9 46.16 41.35 -24.74
C CYS A 9 46.72 40.00 -25.16
N ASP A 10 46.53 39.74 -26.45
CA ASP A 10 47.20 38.77 -27.29
C ASP A 10 48.72 38.82 -27.16
N PHE A 11 49.36 37.65 -27.26
CA PHE A 11 50.61 37.54 -28.02
C PHE A 11 50.31 36.80 -29.33
N ASN A 12 50.08 37.62 -30.36
CA ASN A 12 50.17 37.24 -31.75
C ASN A 12 51.60 36.76 -32.09
N PHE A 13 51.70 35.70 -32.88
CA PHE A 13 52.49 35.76 -34.10
C PHE A 13 51.78 34.96 -35.19
N ASP A 14 50.92 35.69 -35.87
CA ASP A 14 50.35 35.37 -37.15
C ASP A 14 51.38 35.65 -38.26
N PHE A 15 51.04 35.14 -39.46
CA PHE A 15 51.60 35.48 -40.77
C PHE A 15 52.87 34.76 -41.30
N VAL A 16 52.66 33.95 -42.35
CA VAL A 16 53.44 34.18 -43.59
C VAL A 16 53.70 32.99 -44.54
N GLN A 17 52.67 32.44 -45.19
CA GLN A 17 52.67 31.81 -46.54
C GLN A 17 53.36 30.46 -46.83
N LYS A 18 52.51 29.58 -47.39
CA LYS A 18 52.72 28.81 -48.63
C LYS A 18 54.18 28.40 -48.93
N ALA A 19 54.51 27.18 -48.53
CA ALA A 19 55.18 26.28 -49.44
C ALA A 19 54.65 24.86 -49.19
N SER A 20 54.51 24.16 -50.30
CA SER A 20 54.43 22.73 -50.49
C SER A 20 54.83 21.82 -49.33
N ALA A 21 54.16 20.67 -49.32
CA ALA A 21 54.63 19.40 -48.80
C ALA A 21 56.16 19.23 -48.84
N GLU A 22 56.64 18.40 -47.92
CA GLU A 22 58.04 17.94 -47.79
C GLU A 22 58.96 18.93 -47.07
N ASN A 23 58.87 18.91 -45.75
CA ASN A 23 60.01 18.70 -44.84
C ASN A 23 59.46 18.63 -43.41
N VAL A 24 58.80 17.52 -43.08
CA VAL A 24 58.65 17.12 -41.68
C VAL A 24 60.08 17.01 -41.16
N LEU A 25 60.48 17.92 -40.29
CA LEU A 25 61.71 17.78 -39.51
C LEU A 25 61.59 16.41 -38.83
N ASP A 26 62.32 15.42 -39.34
CA ASP A 26 62.23 14.05 -38.88
C ASP A 26 62.67 14.04 -37.40
N LYS A 27 61.69 13.97 -36.50
CA LYS A 27 61.91 14.09 -35.06
C LYS A 27 62.15 12.68 -34.55
N ILE A 28 63.41 12.40 -34.21
CA ILE A 28 63.78 11.13 -33.64
C ILE A 28 63.56 11.21 -32.13
N THR A 29 62.85 10.25 -31.57
CA THR A 29 62.65 10.16 -30.12
C THR A 29 63.86 9.48 -29.51
N VAL A 30 64.51 10.18 -28.58
CA VAL A 30 65.74 9.74 -27.96
C VAL A 30 65.48 9.46 -26.48
N LYS A 31 65.87 8.27 -26.04
CA LYS A 31 65.75 7.78 -24.68
C LYS A 31 67.13 7.71 -24.05
N PHE A 32 67.34 8.54 -23.03
CA PHE A 32 68.56 8.58 -22.25
C PHE A 32 68.37 7.77 -20.98
N TYR A 33 69.27 6.82 -20.71
CA TYR A 33 69.26 6.09 -19.46
C TYR A 33 70.57 6.31 -18.70
N THR A 34 70.49 6.49 -17.38
CA THR A 34 71.67 6.63 -16.51
C THR A 34 72.09 5.29 -15.92
N THR A 35 73.26 5.27 -15.27
CA THR A 35 73.74 4.12 -14.48
C THR A 35 72.77 3.67 -13.40
N ASP A 36 71.97 4.60 -12.87
CA ASP A 36 70.99 4.34 -11.80
C ASP A 36 69.63 3.87 -12.38
N ALA A 37 69.61 3.42 -13.65
CA ALA A 37 68.45 2.94 -14.40
C ALA A 37 67.27 3.93 -14.53
N LYS A 38 67.52 5.22 -14.31
CA LYS A 38 66.54 6.28 -14.56
C LYS A 38 66.53 6.63 -16.03
N VAL A 39 65.34 6.81 -16.58
CA VAL A 39 65.12 7.05 -18.01
C VAL A 39 64.52 8.42 -18.22
N PHE A 40 65.09 9.18 -19.14
CA PHE A 40 64.56 10.44 -19.65
C PHE A 40 64.37 10.35 -21.16
N THR A 41 63.21 10.75 -21.67
CA THR A 41 62.90 10.65 -23.10
C THR A 41 62.58 12.02 -23.66
N GLN A 42 63.22 12.40 -24.76
CA GLN A 42 62.97 13.65 -25.47
C GLN A 42 63.15 13.48 -26.97
N SER A 43 62.33 14.15 -27.76
CA SER A 43 62.42 14.11 -29.22
C SER A 43 63.28 15.26 -29.75
N PHE A 44 64.25 14.93 -30.60
CA PHE A 44 65.14 15.90 -31.26
C PHE A 44 65.01 15.78 -32.79
N PRO A 45 65.20 16.88 -33.55
CA PRO A 45 65.34 16.80 -34.99
C PRO A 45 66.58 16.00 -35.42
N SER A 46 66.47 15.20 -36.48
CA SER A 46 67.50 14.26 -36.96
C SER A 46 68.85 14.89 -37.33
N PHE A 47 68.88 16.16 -37.74
CA PHE A 47 70.12 16.86 -38.16
C PHE A 47 70.93 17.49 -37.01
N TYR A 48 70.49 17.34 -35.75
CA TYR A 48 71.22 17.88 -34.61
C TYR A 48 72.47 17.05 -34.29
N ASN A 49 73.57 17.74 -34.01
CA ASN A 49 74.81 17.14 -33.55
C ASN A 49 74.72 16.79 -32.06
N MET A 50 75.49 15.79 -31.63
CA MET A 50 75.55 15.35 -30.23
C MET A 50 75.99 16.46 -29.28
N GLU A 51 76.85 17.39 -29.71
CA GLU A 51 77.20 18.58 -28.92
C GLU A 51 75.98 19.41 -28.50
N PHE A 52 75.05 19.62 -29.43
CA PHE A 52 73.85 20.42 -29.18
C PHE A 52 72.90 19.69 -28.24
N ILE A 53 72.80 18.37 -28.39
CA ILE A 53 72.00 17.51 -27.52
C ILE A 53 72.55 17.51 -26.10
N CYS A 54 73.87 17.31 -25.92
CA CYS A 54 74.50 17.41 -24.61
C CYS A 54 74.29 18.78 -23.97
N ARG A 55 74.41 19.88 -24.73
CA ARG A 55 74.15 21.24 -24.22
C ARG A 55 72.67 21.46 -23.83
N ASN A 56 71.74 20.86 -24.56
CA ASN A 56 70.31 20.93 -24.24
C ASN A 56 70.01 20.14 -22.96
N LEU A 57 70.51 18.92 -22.84
CA LEU A 57 70.41 18.09 -21.64
C LEU A 57 71.06 18.78 -20.43
N ALA A 58 72.21 19.43 -20.62
CA ALA A 58 72.89 20.20 -19.57
C ALA A 58 72.00 21.33 -19.03
N LYS A 59 71.31 22.06 -19.91
CA LYS A 59 70.33 23.08 -19.50
C LYS A 59 69.11 22.47 -18.80
N LEU A 60 68.57 21.35 -19.31
CA LEU A 60 67.39 20.70 -18.74
C LEU A 60 67.64 20.10 -17.35
N PHE A 61 68.81 19.47 -17.16
CA PHE A 61 69.21 18.91 -15.87
C PHE A 61 69.85 19.95 -14.94
N ASN A 62 70.13 21.15 -15.45
CA ASN A 62 70.78 22.27 -14.76
C ASN A 62 72.20 21.89 -14.27
N CYS A 63 73.04 21.37 -15.17
CA CYS A 63 74.42 20.97 -14.91
C CYS A 63 75.38 21.47 -16.01
N PRO A 64 76.71 21.48 -15.79
CA PRO A 64 77.67 21.96 -16.78
C PRO A 64 77.75 21.01 -17.99
N PRO A 65 77.85 21.51 -19.23
CA PRO A 65 77.86 20.67 -20.43
C PRO A 65 79.08 19.74 -20.51
N ASP A 66 80.22 20.14 -19.93
CA ASP A 66 81.47 19.36 -19.95
C ASP A 66 81.38 18.05 -19.15
N VAL A 67 80.36 17.95 -18.29
CA VAL A 67 80.14 16.80 -17.41
C VAL A 67 79.26 15.74 -18.07
N ILE A 68 78.54 16.06 -19.15
CA ILE A 68 77.65 15.10 -19.83
C ILE A 68 78.40 14.38 -20.97
N GLY A 69 78.57 13.07 -20.82
CA GLY A 69 78.95 12.17 -21.90
C GLY A 69 77.79 11.26 -22.33
N LEU A 70 77.78 10.87 -23.61
CA LEU A 70 76.81 9.94 -24.17
C LEU A 70 77.54 8.74 -24.76
N LEU A 71 77.04 7.53 -24.47
CA LEU A 71 77.49 6.29 -25.09
C LEU A 71 76.36 5.69 -25.94
N TYR A 72 76.70 5.21 -27.12
CA TYR A 72 75.81 4.38 -27.96
C TYR A 72 76.40 2.98 -28.03
N ARG A 73 75.61 1.96 -27.64
CA ARG A 73 76.07 0.55 -27.60
C ARG A 73 77.43 0.35 -26.90
N GLU A 74 77.63 1.07 -25.80
CA GLU A 74 78.86 1.08 -24.97
C GLU A 74 80.11 1.74 -25.58
N GLU A 75 80.00 2.43 -26.73
CA GLU A 75 81.09 3.23 -27.31
C GLU A 75 80.87 4.73 -27.12
N HIS A 76 81.97 5.47 -26.90
CA HIS A 76 81.96 6.93 -26.78
C HIS A 76 81.69 7.59 -28.13
N ILE A 77 80.68 8.45 -28.15
CA ILE A 77 80.25 9.12 -29.37
C ILE A 77 81.06 10.43 -29.55
N PRO A 78 81.70 10.64 -30.72
CA PRO A 78 82.34 11.92 -31.04
C PRO A 78 81.33 13.08 -31.03
N THR A 79 81.78 14.26 -30.61
CA THR A 79 80.89 15.41 -30.39
C THR A 79 80.25 15.96 -31.67
N GLU A 80 80.88 15.74 -32.83
CA GLU A 80 80.42 16.22 -34.14
C GLU A 80 79.44 15.28 -34.86
N THR A 81 79.17 14.09 -34.32
CA THR A 81 78.28 13.10 -34.95
C THR A 81 76.83 13.60 -34.95
N ARG A 82 76.10 13.37 -36.04
CA ARG A 82 74.69 13.74 -36.20
C ARG A 82 73.76 12.59 -35.81
N LEU A 83 72.55 12.93 -35.37
CA LEU A 83 71.56 11.96 -34.89
C LEU A 83 71.06 11.00 -36.01
N ASP A 84 71.04 11.47 -37.25
CA ASP A 84 70.68 10.70 -38.46
C ASP A 84 71.66 9.56 -38.79
N GLN A 85 72.86 9.57 -38.22
CA GLN A 85 73.86 8.52 -38.44
C GLN A 85 73.64 7.28 -37.56
N PHE A 86 72.69 7.32 -36.62
CA PHE A 86 72.37 6.19 -35.75
C PHE A 86 71.12 5.45 -36.21
N GLU A 87 71.15 4.12 -36.16
CA GLU A 87 69.98 3.29 -36.46
C GLU A 87 69.03 3.22 -35.23
N PRO A 88 67.78 3.69 -35.36
CA PRO A 88 66.77 3.55 -34.31
C PRO A 88 66.31 2.09 -34.19
N ASP A 89 65.80 1.73 -33.01
CA ASP A 89 65.20 0.42 -32.78
C ASP A 89 63.87 0.28 -33.56
N LYS A 90 63.26 -0.92 -33.54
CA LYS A 90 62.04 -1.29 -34.28
C LYS A 90 60.83 -0.34 -34.09
N PHE A 91 60.85 0.50 -33.07
CA PHE A 91 59.81 1.50 -32.75
C PHE A 91 60.22 2.95 -33.09
N GLY A 92 61.34 3.17 -33.79
CA GLY A 92 61.81 4.52 -34.15
C GLY A 92 62.48 5.29 -33.00
N ILE A 93 62.96 4.59 -31.96
CA ILE A 93 63.56 5.19 -30.76
C ILE A 93 65.06 4.92 -30.74
N LEU A 94 65.85 5.96 -30.47
CA LEU A 94 67.29 5.85 -30.21
C LEU A 94 67.54 5.80 -28.70
N GLU A 95 68.35 4.84 -28.24
CA GLU A 95 68.73 4.72 -26.84
C GLU A 95 70.21 5.10 -26.64
N PHE A 96 70.48 6.11 -25.80
CA PHE A 96 71.83 6.49 -25.39
C PHE A 96 72.01 6.35 -23.89
N LYS A 97 73.18 5.88 -23.47
CA LYS A 97 73.56 5.85 -22.06
C LYS A 97 74.17 7.19 -21.70
N LEU A 98 73.61 7.82 -20.67
CA LEU A 98 74.07 9.10 -20.15
C LEU A 98 75.06 8.86 -19.02
N ILE A 99 76.30 9.29 -19.22
CA ILE A 99 77.41 9.13 -18.28
C ILE A 99 77.94 10.48 -17.85
N SER A 100 78.44 10.55 -16.61
CA SER A 100 79.18 11.72 -16.16
C SER A 100 80.66 11.54 -16.49
N THR A 101 81.28 12.55 -17.10
CA THR A 101 82.72 12.59 -17.34
C THR A 101 83.50 12.70 -16.02
N ASP A 102 82.88 13.33 -15.00
CA ASP A 102 83.40 13.42 -13.64
C ASP A 102 82.84 12.29 -12.78
N ARG A 103 83.72 11.50 -12.15
CA ARG A 103 83.34 10.29 -11.41
C ARG A 103 82.49 10.58 -10.17
N ASP A 104 82.61 11.78 -9.62
CA ASP A 104 81.92 12.17 -8.38
C ASP A 104 80.62 12.96 -8.64
N PHE A 105 80.35 13.37 -9.89
CA PHE A 105 79.14 14.12 -10.23
C PHE A 105 78.03 13.21 -10.75
N LYS A 106 76.86 13.23 -10.09
CA LYS A 106 75.66 12.53 -10.56
C LYS A 106 74.73 13.50 -11.29
N ILE A 107 74.33 13.15 -12.50
CA ILE A 107 73.46 14.00 -13.32
C ILE A 107 72.00 13.91 -12.81
N PRO A 108 71.40 15.01 -12.31
CA PRO A 108 70.09 14.98 -11.66
C PRO A 108 68.94 15.04 -12.67
N ILE A 109 68.49 13.88 -13.16
CA ILE A 109 67.39 13.78 -14.13
C ILE A 109 66.07 14.35 -13.59
N GLU A 110 65.83 14.27 -12.27
CA GLU A 110 64.57 14.64 -11.63
C GLU A 110 64.21 16.12 -11.87
N ASN A 111 65.22 16.97 -12.08
CA ASN A 111 65.01 18.38 -12.35
C ASN A 111 64.22 18.63 -13.65
N ALA A 112 64.27 17.72 -14.63
CA ALA A 112 63.51 17.85 -15.86
C ALA A 112 61.99 17.76 -15.66
N TYR A 113 61.53 17.11 -14.59
CA TYR A 113 60.11 16.88 -14.31
C TYR A 113 59.52 17.83 -13.27
N LYS A 114 60.34 18.64 -12.58
CA LYS A 114 59.88 19.55 -11.52
C LYS A 114 58.89 20.63 -11.99
N ASN A 115 58.92 20.98 -13.27
CA ASN A 115 58.11 22.08 -13.82
C ASN A 115 56.87 21.59 -14.59
N LEU A 116 56.54 20.30 -14.60
CA LEU A 116 55.29 19.81 -15.20
C LEU A 116 54.13 20.02 -14.21
N THR A 117 53.30 21.04 -14.45
CA THR A 117 52.03 21.24 -13.75
C THR A 117 50.92 20.43 -14.44
N VAL A 118 50.33 19.47 -13.74
CA VAL A 118 49.15 18.70 -14.20
C VAL A 118 47.88 19.45 -13.78
N PRO A 119 46.85 19.58 -14.62
CA PRO A 119 45.61 20.29 -14.25
C PRO A 119 44.84 19.53 -13.15
N ASP A 120 44.31 20.27 -12.16
CA ASP A 120 43.62 19.71 -10.99
C ASP A 120 42.21 19.17 -11.31
N ILE A 121 41.63 19.55 -12.44
CA ILE A 121 40.26 19.15 -12.83
C ILE A 121 40.27 18.72 -14.29
N ILE A 122 39.72 17.53 -14.55
CA ILE A 122 39.45 17.05 -15.91
C ILE A 122 37.99 16.60 -16.03
N THR A 123 37.39 16.83 -17.18
CA THR A 123 36.09 16.27 -17.54
C THR A 123 36.29 14.95 -18.25
N VAL A 124 35.71 13.87 -17.72
CA VAL A 124 35.76 12.54 -18.33
C VAL A 124 34.36 12.07 -18.69
N GLN A 125 34.23 11.43 -19.85
CA GLN A 125 32.98 10.78 -20.28
C GLN A 125 32.93 9.37 -19.71
N VAL A 126 31.88 9.05 -18.96
CA VAL A 126 31.63 7.73 -18.38
C VAL A 126 30.30 7.18 -18.90
N GLU A 127 30.34 5.98 -19.44
CA GLU A 127 29.15 5.26 -19.91
C GLU A 127 28.57 4.42 -18.76
N LYS A 128 27.34 4.74 -18.35
CA LYS A 128 26.54 3.92 -17.43
C LYS A 128 25.18 3.65 -18.08
N ASP A 129 24.78 2.39 -18.10
CA ASP A 129 23.46 1.95 -18.59
C ASP A 129 23.10 2.50 -19.99
N ASN A 130 24.06 2.43 -20.93
CA ASN A 130 23.97 2.92 -22.32
C ASN A 130 23.75 4.44 -22.47
N VAL A 131 24.05 5.24 -21.44
CA VAL A 131 24.06 6.70 -21.50
C VAL A 131 25.46 7.22 -21.19
N VAL A 132 26.04 7.98 -22.12
CA VAL A 132 27.34 8.64 -21.93
C VAL A 132 27.12 9.91 -21.12
N SER A 133 27.76 10.00 -19.95
CA SER A 133 27.64 11.14 -19.04
C SER A 133 29.01 11.78 -18.79
N GLU A 134 29.08 13.09 -18.94
CA GLU A 134 30.29 13.88 -18.66
C GLU A 134 30.38 14.17 -17.17
N ILE A 135 31.42 13.66 -16.53
CA ILE A 135 31.68 13.81 -15.11
C ILE A 135 32.94 14.66 -14.94
N VAL A 136 32.81 15.76 -14.22
CA VAL A 136 33.95 16.57 -13.76
C VAL A 136 34.63 15.82 -12.62
N VAL A 137 35.91 15.48 -12.79
CA VAL A 137 36.72 14.77 -11.79
C VAL A 137 37.86 15.65 -11.33
N GLU A 138 38.01 15.73 -10.02
CA GLU A 138 39.15 16.39 -9.36
C GLU A 138 40.30 15.38 -9.25
N ILE A 139 41.49 15.76 -9.74
CA ILE A 139 42.70 14.95 -9.69
C ILE A 139 43.47 15.34 -8.42
N ASP A 140 43.45 14.46 -7.41
CA ASP A 140 44.27 14.61 -6.21
C ASP A 140 45.69 14.09 -6.49
N ASN A 141 46.64 14.99 -6.75
CA ASN A 141 48.04 14.64 -7.01
C ASN A 141 48.82 14.40 -5.71
N LYS A 142 48.53 13.27 -5.06
CA LYS A 142 49.35 12.76 -3.95
C LYS A 142 50.27 11.67 -4.47
N ALA A 143 51.57 11.96 -4.53
CA ALA A 143 52.59 10.94 -4.72
C ALA A 143 52.55 9.98 -3.50
N ILE A 144 51.88 8.85 -3.66
CA ILE A 144 51.84 7.79 -2.65
C ILE A 144 53.12 6.96 -2.76
N GLU A 145 53.85 6.84 -1.66
CA GLU A 145 54.82 5.75 -1.50
C GLU A 145 54.05 4.43 -1.44
N LYS A 146 54.25 3.57 -2.45
CA LYS A 146 53.54 2.29 -2.51
C LYS A 146 53.90 1.45 -1.27
N PRO A 147 52.91 1.01 -0.47
CA PRO A 147 53.20 0.12 0.66
C PRO A 147 53.71 -1.22 0.14
N PHE A 148 54.78 -1.75 0.74
CA PHE A 148 55.30 -3.07 0.39
C PHE A 148 54.34 -4.15 0.91
N LEU A 149 53.55 -4.74 0.00
CA LEU A 149 52.60 -5.81 0.31
C LEU A 149 53.18 -7.23 0.17
N GLY A 150 54.51 -7.35 0.08
CA GLY A 150 55.21 -8.60 -0.21
C GLY A 150 55.51 -8.79 -1.71
N GLY A 151 56.17 -9.90 -2.03
CA GLY A 151 56.60 -10.21 -3.39
C GLY A 151 57.43 -11.48 -3.47
N TYR A 152 57.82 -11.87 -4.68
CA TYR A 152 58.70 -13.01 -4.95
C TYR A 152 59.94 -12.56 -5.72
N ARG A 153 61.07 -13.21 -5.45
CA ARG A 153 62.35 -12.95 -6.14
C ARG A 153 62.65 -14.11 -7.06
N ASP A 154 62.88 -13.81 -8.33
CA ASP A 154 63.42 -14.80 -9.26
C ASP A 154 64.86 -15.14 -8.86
N ALA A 155 65.14 -16.43 -8.71
CA ALA A 155 66.40 -16.93 -8.19
C ALA A 155 67.55 -16.84 -9.21
N GLU A 156 67.25 -16.92 -10.52
CA GLU A 156 68.27 -16.90 -11.57
C GLU A 156 68.61 -15.48 -12.03
N THR A 157 67.58 -14.65 -12.25
CA THR A 157 67.77 -13.26 -12.73
C THR A 157 67.94 -12.26 -11.58
N GLY A 158 67.58 -12.66 -10.35
CA GLY A 158 67.65 -11.82 -9.16
C GLY A 158 66.56 -10.74 -9.07
N ILE A 159 65.68 -10.65 -10.06
CA ILE A 159 64.65 -9.61 -10.20
C ILE A 159 63.54 -9.84 -9.15
N GLN A 160 63.11 -8.76 -8.49
CA GLN A 160 62.07 -8.80 -7.45
C GLN A 160 60.72 -8.34 -8.02
N TYR A 161 59.70 -9.17 -7.85
CA TYR A 161 58.32 -8.89 -8.24
C TYR A 161 57.48 -8.59 -7.00
N HIS A 162 56.95 -7.37 -6.90
CA HIS A 162 56.09 -6.95 -5.79
C HIS A 162 54.61 -7.22 -6.10
N HIS A 163 53.82 -7.55 -5.08
CA HIS A 163 52.36 -7.66 -5.21
C HIS A 163 51.75 -6.29 -5.57
N GLY A 164 50.77 -6.30 -6.49
CA GLY A 164 50.14 -5.09 -6.99
C GLY A 164 49.29 -4.40 -5.91
N TYR A 165 49.50 -3.10 -5.74
CA TYR A 165 48.66 -2.22 -4.93
C TYR A 165 47.84 -1.31 -5.85
N THR A 166 46.52 -1.21 -5.61
CA THR A 166 45.63 -0.26 -6.29
C THR A 166 45.41 0.97 -5.42
N GLN A 167 45.51 2.16 -6.03
CA GLN A 167 45.36 3.45 -5.35
C GLN A 167 43.93 3.69 -4.84
N THR A 168 42.93 3.11 -5.51
CA THR A 168 41.53 3.10 -5.08
C THR A 168 41.26 1.87 -4.23
N GLY A 169 40.99 2.07 -2.94
CA GLY A 169 40.48 1.01 -2.07
C GLY A 169 39.09 0.52 -2.55
N PRO A 170 38.62 -0.64 -2.09
CA PRO A 170 37.29 -1.10 -2.43
C PRO A 170 36.23 -0.05 -2.00
N PRO A 171 35.17 0.16 -2.78
CA PRO A 171 34.10 1.09 -2.41
C PRO A 171 33.54 0.71 -1.03
N LYS A 172 33.19 1.73 -0.23
CA LYS A 172 32.60 1.49 1.09
C LYS A 172 31.37 0.59 0.94
N PRO A 173 31.24 -0.49 1.74
CA PRO A 173 30.10 -1.39 1.63
C PRO A 173 28.82 -0.61 1.90
N LYS A 174 27.83 -0.73 0.99
CA LYS A 174 26.53 -0.04 1.07
C LYS A 174 25.72 -0.41 2.33
N VAL A 175 26.03 -1.56 2.93
CA VAL A 175 25.28 -2.14 4.06
C VAL A 175 26.20 -2.29 5.27
N PRO A 176 25.78 -1.85 6.47
CA PRO A 176 26.53 -2.02 7.71
C PRO A 176 26.86 -3.49 8.00
N PRO A 177 27.99 -3.80 8.68
CA PRO A 177 28.38 -5.17 9.00
C PRO A 177 27.33 -5.98 9.78
N GLU A 178 26.55 -5.31 10.63
CA GLU A 178 25.49 -5.88 11.45
C GLU A 178 24.34 -6.50 10.63
N MET A 179 24.10 -5.96 9.43
CA MET A 179 23.07 -6.41 8.49
C MET A 179 23.58 -7.48 7.49
N LYS A 180 24.80 -7.99 7.65
CA LYS A 180 25.39 -9.02 6.77
C LYS A 180 25.15 -10.47 7.22
N ASN A 181 24.38 -10.67 8.27
CA ASN A 181 23.99 -12.00 8.73
C ASN A 181 22.81 -12.51 7.89
N HIS A 182 23.09 -13.37 6.93
CA HIS A 182 22.10 -14.21 6.27
C HIS A 182 22.39 -15.66 6.67
N ARG A 183 21.35 -16.39 7.10
CA ARG A 183 21.45 -17.80 7.54
C ARG A 183 20.95 -18.74 6.46
N ASP A 184 21.17 -18.37 5.21
CA ASP A 184 20.63 -19.10 4.07
C ASP A 184 21.48 -20.34 3.83
N THR A 185 20.97 -21.48 4.28
CA THR A 185 21.52 -22.79 3.97
C THR A 185 20.70 -23.41 2.85
N GLN A 186 21.36 -23.77 1.74
CA GLN A 186 20.72 -24.50 0.66
C GLN A 186 20.28 -25.89 1.16
N THR A 187 18.98 -26.10 1.31
CA THR A 187 18.44 -27.42 1.67
C THR A 187 18.54 -28.35 0.45
N TYR A 188 19.49 -29.28 0.47
CA TYR A 188 19.71 -30.26 -0.59
C TYR A 188 19.45 -31.69 -0.09
N TYR A 189 18.81 -32.53 -0.93
CA TYR A 189 18.61 -33.94 -0.64
C TYR A 189 19.85 -34.77 -1.00
N THR A 190 20.74 -35.00 -0.03
CA THR A 190 21.91 -35.88 -0.22
C THR A 190 21.48 -37.34 -0.37
N ARG A 191 21.95 -38.02 -1.42
CA ARG A 191 21.75 -39.47 -1.63
C ARG A 191 23.08 -40.19 -1.69
N ASN A 192 23.22 -41.25 -0.91
CA ASN A 192 24.41 -42.10 -0.93
C ASN A 192 24.34 -43.09 -2.09
N ARG A 193 25.40 -43.17 -2.89
CA ARG A 193 25.57 -44.19 -3.95
C ARG A 193 26.76 -45.07 -3.60
N ARG A 194 26.56 -46.39 -3.62
CA ARG A 194 27.66 -47.36 -3.48
C ARG A 194 28.33 -47.57 -4.85
N THR A 195 29.65 -47.67 -4.85
CA THR A 195 30.43 -48.05 -6.03
C THR A 195 31.18 -49.33 -5.70
N GLU A 196 31.01 -50.35 -6.55
CA GLU A 196 31.78 -51.59 -6.46
C GLU A 196 32.94 -51.50 -7.45
N ARG A 197 34.13 -51.92 -7.04
CA ARG A 197 35.32 -51.99 -7.90
C ARG A 197 35.57 -53.45 -8.29
N GLU A 198 36.04 -53.66 -9.50
CA GLU A 198 36.46 -54.99 -9.95
C GLU A 198 37.63 -55.48 -9.09
N TYR A 199 37.53 -56.72 -8.61
CA TYR A 199 38.59 -57.39 -7.88
C TYR A 199 39.08 -58.59 -8.69
N ALA A 200 40.35 -58.56 -9.12
CA ALA A 200 40.93 -59.67 -9.86
C ALA A 200 41.35 -60.79 -8.89
N THR A 201 40.97 -62.02 -9.22
CA THR A 201 41.46 -63.22 -8.54
C THR A 201 42.24 -64.06 -9.55
N ALA A 202 43.40 -64.58 -9.15
CA ALA A 202 44.22 -65.45 -9.98
C ALA A 202 44.27 -66.84 -9.34
N THR A 203 44.06 -67.87 -10.15
CA THR A 203 44.20 -69.27 -9.75
C THR A 203 45.34 -69.90 -10.53
N GLN A 204 46.24 -70.59 -9.84
CA GLN A 204 47.35 -71.30 -10.46
C GLN A 204 47.17 -72.80 -10.28
N ALA A 205 47.17 -73.55 -11.39
CA ALA A 205 47.11 -75.01 -11.34
C ALA A 205 48.43 -75.58 -10.83
N SER A 206 48.35 -76.59 -9.95
CA SER A 206 49.54 -77.30 -9.49
C SER A 206 50.15 -78.10 -10.65
N ALA A 207 51.40 -77.78 -11.01
CA ALA A 207 52.15 -78.47 -12.05
C ALA A 207 53.30 -79.27 -11.44
N LYS A 208 53.58 -80.46 -11.97
CA LYS A 208 54.55 -81.41 -11.39
C LYS A 208 55.99 -80.86 -11.29
N CYS A 209 56.30 -79.82 -12.06
CA CYS A 209 57.63 -79.20 -12.14
C CYS A 209 57.80 -77.96 -11.22
N ILE A 210 56.74 -77.47 -10.57
CA ILE A 210 56.77 -76.25 -9.74
C ILE A 210 56.00 -76.52 -8.43
N TYR A 211 56.68 -76.39 -7.29
CA TYR A 211 56.06 -76.56 -5.98
C TYR A 211 55.31 -75.29 -5.55
N LEU A 212 53.99 -75.41 -5.35
CA LEU A 212 53.12 -74.34 -4.86
C LEU A 212 52.53 -74.73 -3.50
N PRO A 213 52.72 -73.94 -2.43
CA PRO A 213 52.26 -74.27 -1.09
C PRO A 213 50.75 -74.00 -0.89
N SER A 214 49.99 -75.02 -0.51
CA SER A 214 48.53 -74.99 -0.31
C SER A 214 48.10 -74.60 1.13
N VAL A 215 48.87 -73.76 1.80
CA VAL A 215 48.77 -73.54 3.26
C VAL A 215 47.49 -72.79 3.68
N CYS A 216 46.98 -71.92 2.80
CA CYS A 216 45.76 -71.13 3.04
C CYS A 216 44.51 -71.73 2.37
N ASP A 217 44.65 -72.87 1.67
CA ASP A 217 43.57 -73.49 0.93
C ASP A 217 42.59 -74.18 1.88
N LYS A 218 41.29 -74.09 1.59
CA LYS A 218 40.23 -74.75 2.37
C LYS A 218 39.61 -75.89 1.55
N ILE A 219 39.64 -77.10 2.09
CA ILE A 219 38.94 -78.25 1.51
C ILE A 219 37.46 -78.16 1.92
N LEU A 220 36.58 -77.93 0.95
CA LEU A 220 35.14 -77.84 1.16
C LEU A 220 34.46 -79.15 0.72
N THR A 221 33.56 -79.68 1.55
CA THR A 221 32.67 -80.79 1.17
C THR A 221 31.42 -80.23 0.48
N ALA A 222 31.09 -80.74 -0.71
CA ALA A 222 29.91 -80.29 -1.44
C ALA A 222 28.62 -80.64 -0.67
N GLY A 223 27.75 -79.64 -0.47
CA GLY A 223 26.37 -79.87 -0.02
C GLY A 223 25.50 -80.42 -1.14
N PRO A 224 24.23 -80.80 -0.86
CA PRO A 224 23.30 -81.20 -1.90
C PRO A 224 23.14 -80.06 -2.91
N TYR A 225 23.33 -80.39 -4.19
CA TYR A 225 23.18 -79.43 -5.27
C TYR A 225 21.70 -79.07 -5.43
N GLU A 226 21.36 -77.81 -5.27
CA GLU A 226 20.03 -77.32 -5.57
C GLU A 226 19.94 -77.03 -7.06
N THR A 227 19.03 -77.73 -7.74
CA THR A 227 18.77 -77.46 -9.16
C THR A 227 18.11 -76.10 -9.34
N ALA A 228 18.27 -75.49 -10.52
CA ALA A 228 17.67 -74.18 -10.80
C ALA A 228 16.15 -74.18 -10.59
N GLU A 229 15.47 -75.27 -10.95
CA GLU A 229 14.02 -75.45 -10.79
C GLU A 229 13.59 -75.56 -9.32
N GLU A 230 14.34 -76.28 -8.49
CA GLU A 230 14.08 -76.37 -7.04
C GLU A 230 14.27 -75.01 -6.36
N ARG A 231 15.32 -74.27 -6.77
CA ARG A 231 15.59 -72.92 -6.27
C ARG A 231 14.48 -71.94 -6.65
N GLU A 232 13.98 -71.98 -7.88
CA GLU A 232 12.87 -71.14 -8.34
C GLU A 232 11.57 -71.45 -7.60
N LYS A 233 11.24 -72.74 -7.41
CA LYS A 233 10.07 -73.18 -6.64
C LYS A 233 10.17 -72.77 -5.16
N ARG A 234 11.35 -72.89 -4.53
CA ARG A 234 11.55 -72.47 -3.14
C ARG A 234 11.46 -70.95 -2.97
N LEU A 235 12.04 -70.20 -3.92
CA LEU A 235 12.01 -68.74 -3.87
C LEU A 235 10.61 -68.18 -4.13
N ASP A 236 9.80 -68.86 -4.96
CA ASP A 236 8.42 -68.49 -5.35
C ASP A 236 8.29 -66.97 -5.55
N VAL A 237 9.13 -66.45 -6.43
CA VAL A 237 9.21 -65.01 -6.68
C VAL A 237 7.86 -64.53 -7.24
N GLU A 238 7.23 -65.30 -8.11
CA GLU A 238 5.93 -64.96 -8.69
C GLU A 238 4.81 -64.88 -7.64
N GLY A 239 4.67 -65.87 -6.75
CA GLY A 239 3.66 -65.87 -5.70
C GLY A 239 3.86 -64.72 -4.70
N LYS A 240 5.11 -64.43 -4.33
CA LYS A 240 5.45 -63.27 -3.49
C LYS A 240 5.15 -61.95 -4.18
N VAL A 241 5.48 -61.81 -5.46
CA VAL A 241 5.16 -60.61 -6.26
C VAL A 241 3.64 -60.42 -6.35
N ARG A 242 2.86 -61.47 -6.64
CA ARG A 242 1.39 -61.39 -6.67
C ARG A 242 0.82 -60.95 -5.32
N THR A 243 1.38 -61.46 -4.22
CA THR A 243 0.99 -61.10 -2.85
C THR A 243 1.29 -59.62 -2.56
N ILE A 244 2.51 -59.16 -2.88
CA ILE A 244 2.91 -57.75 -2.73
C ILE A 244 2.02 -56.85 -3.58
N GLN A 245 1.76 -57.21 -4.84
CA GLN A 245 0.88 -56.45 -5.73
C GLN A 245 -0.56 -56.36 -5.18
N ARG A 246 -1.10 -57.45 -4.63
CA ARG A 246 -2.42 -57.47 -3.98
C ARG A 246 -2.48 -56.50 -2.81
N TYR A 247 -1.52 -56.57 -1.89
CA TYR A 247 -1.46 -55.66 -0.74
C TYR A 247 -1.21 -54.21 -1.15
N PHE A 248 -0.38 -53.98 -2.17
CA PHE A 248 -0.12 -52.66 -2.70
C PHE A 248 -1.36 -52.03 -3.34
N ARG A 249 -2.13 -52.80 -4.13
CA ARG A 249 -3.41 -52.36 -4.69
C ARG A 249 -4.40 -52.02 -3.57
N ALA A 250 -4.52 -52.86 -2.55
CA ALA A 250 -5.38 -52.60 -1.39
C ALA A 250 -4.94 -51.35 -0.60
N TRP A 251 -3.65 -51.17 -0.36
CA TRP A 251 -3.10 -49.98 0.28
C TRP A 251 -3.35 -48.72 -0.54
N LYS A 252 -3.17 -48.77 -1.87
CA LYS A 252 -3.45 -47.65 -2.78
C LYS A 252 -4.91 -47.21 -2.72
N ILE A 253 -5.84 -48.16 -2.67
CA ILE A 253 -7.28 -47.88 -2.51
C ILE A 253 -7.55 -47.28 -1.13
N LYS A 254 -7.04 -47.87 -0.05
CA LYS A 254 -7.21 -47.33 1.32
C LYS A 254 -6.67 -45.92 1.46
N LYS A 255 -5.50 -45.63 0.87
CA LYS A 255 -4.92 -44.28 0.87
C LYS A 255 -5.83 -43.28 0.15
N ARG A 256 -6.28 -43.61 -1.06
CA ARG A 256 -7.24 -42.78 -1.81
C ARG A 256 -8.56 -42.57 -1.07
N LEU A 257 -9.09 -43.62 -0.46
CA LEU A 257 -10.33 -43.53 0.32
C LEU A 257 -10.15 -42.65 1.56
N LYS A 258 -8.99 -42.70 2.22
CA LYS A 258 -8.66 -41.80 3.34
C LYS A 258 -8.57 -40.34 2.88
N GLU A 259 -7.94 -40.10 1.74
CA GLU A 259 -7.86 -38.76 1.13
C GLU A 259 -9.25 -38.22 0.77
N LEU A 260 -10.08 -39.01 0.09
CA LEU A 260 -11.47 -38.67 -0.26
C LEU A 260 -12.35 -38.48 0.98
N SER A 261 -12.21 -39.33 1.99
CA SER A 261 -12.95 -39.21 3.24
C SER A 261 -12.54 -37.95 4.02
N ALA A 262 -11.25 -37.62 4.07
CA ALA A 262 -10.80 -36.38 4.70
C ALA A 262 -11.34 -35.15 3.96
N GLU A 263 -11.40 -35.20 2.63
CA GLU A 263 -11.94 -34.14 1.78
C GLU A 263 -13.46 -33.98 1.97
N PHE A 264 -14.21 -35.09 2.02
CA PHE A 264 -15.63 -35.12 2.34
C PHE A 264 -15.93 -34.53 3.72
N HIS A 265 -15.24 -34.99 4.77
CA HIS A 265 -15.42 -34.43 6.12
C HIS A 265 -15.02 -32.96 6.21
N LYS A 266 -14.01 -32.53 5.46
CA LYS A 266 -13.64 -31.11 5.35
C LYS A 266 -14.79 -30.29 4.73
N ARG A 267 -15.39 -30.77 3.63
CA ARG A 267 -16.53 -30.10 2.99
C ARG A 267 -17.74 -30.02 3.93
N MET A 268 -18.08 -31.12 4.61
CA MET A 268 -19.18 -31.15 5.59
C MET A 268 -18.95 -30.16 6.74
N ARG A 269 -17.73 -30.08 7.27
CA ARG A 269 -17.39 -29.13 8.33
C ARG A 269 -17.53 -27.68 7.85
N LEU A 270 -17.01 -27.37 6.66
CA LEU A 270 -17.13 -26.04 6.07
C LEU A 270 -18.59 -25.66 5.77
N GLU A 271 -19.43 -26.62 5.36
CA GLU A 271 -20.87 -26.39 5.15
C GLU A 271 -21.57 -26.08 6.49
N GLN A 272 -21.28 -26.86 7.55
CA GLN A 272 -21.81 -26.61 8.89
C GLN A 272 -21.34 -25.28 9.49
N GLU A 273 -20.06 -24.93 9.35
CA GLU A 273 -19.52 -23.65 9.81
C GLU A 273 -20.18 -22.48 9.07
N ARG A 274 -20.44 -22.62 7.76
CA ARG A 274 -21.15 -21.60 6.97
C ARG A 274 -22.62 -21.45 7.39
N ASP A 275 -23.32 -22.55 7.63
CA ASP A 275 -24.72 -22.51 8.08
C ASP A 275 -24.84 -21.90 9.48
N GLU A 276 -23.91 -22.21 10.39
CA GLU A 276 -23.85 -21.60 11.72
C GLU A 276 -23.54 -20.11 11.65
N GLN A 277 -22.62 -19.71 10.77
CA GLN A 277 -22.31 -18.30 10.55
C GLN A 277 -23.52 -17.55 9.97
N GLU A 278 -24.22 -18.11 8.98
CA GLU A 278 -25.44 -17.53 8.42
C GLU A 278 -26.51 -17.34 9.50
N ARG A 279 -26.66 -18.31 10.41
CA ARG A 279 -27.57 -18.19 11.56
C ARG A 279 -27.17 -17.07 12.51
N LYS A 280 -25.89 -16.95 12.86
CA LYS A 280 -25.40 -15.88 13.73
C LYS A 280 -25.60 -14.51 13.10
N ASP A 281 -25.24 -14.37 11.83
CA ASP A 281 -25.45 -13.14 11.06
C ASP A 281 -26.94 -12.77 11.04
N ASP A 282 -27.85 -13.76 10.89
CA ASP A 282 -29.30 -13.57 10.92
C ASP A 282 -29.81 -13.11 12.30
N GLU A 283 -29.28 -13.67 13.38
CA GLU A 283 -29.61 -13.26 14.74
C GLU A 283 -29.10 -11.84 15.06
N GLU A 284 -27.89 -11.51 14.64
CA GLU A 284 -27.32 -10.16 14.77
C GLU A 284 -28.12 -9.13 13.97
N ARG A 285 -28.56 -9.48 12.76
CA ARG A 285 -29.47 -8.62 11.97
C ARG A 285 -30.76 -8.34 12.71
N LYS A 286 -31.41 -9.38 13.26
CA LYS A 286 -32.65 -9.21 14.05
C LYS A 286 -32.42 -8.29 15.26
N LYS A 287 -31.28 -8.43 15.96
CA LYS A 287 -30.88 -7.55 17.06
C LYS A 287 -30.72 -6.10 16.57
N HIS A 288 -29.99 -5.89 15.46
CA HIS A 288 -29.77 -4.57 14.90
C HIS A 288 -31.09 -3.92 14.42
N ASP A 289 -31.99 -4.67 13.81
CA ASP A 289 -33.30 -4.17 13.37
C ASP A 289 -34.19 -3.82 14.57
N LEU A 290 -34.10 -4.57 15.66
CA LEU A 290 -34.77 -4.23 16.92
C LEU A 290 -34.25 -2.90 17.48
N VAL A 291 -32.92 -2.73 17.56
CA VAL A 291 -32.30 -1.48 18.02
C VAL A 291 -32.73 -0.30 17.16
N ARG A 292 -32.78 -0.44 15.83
CA ARG A 292 -33.25 0.63 14.93
C ARG A 292 -34.71 1.02 15.13
N LYS A 293 -35.57 0.06 15.49
CA LYS A 293 -36.98 0.32 15.77
C LYS A 293 -37.17 1.07 17.09
N VAL A 294 -36.35 0.76 18.10
CA VAL A 294 -36.41 1.40 19.42
C VAL A 294 -35.71 2.77 19.40
N PHE A 295 -34.55 2.87 18.75
CA PHE A 295 -33.69 4.05 18.71
C PHE A 295 -33.43 4.48 17.25
N PRO A 296 -34.41 5.10 16.56
CA PRO A 296 -34.22 5.56 15.18
C PRO A 296 -33.24 6.73 15.14
N MET A 297 -32.21 6.68 14.28
CA MET A 297 -31.20 7.74 14.17
C MET A 297 -31.13 8.34 12.77
N ARG A 298 -31.27 7.51 11.74
CA ARG A 298 -31.17 7.91 10.33
C ARG A 298 -32.56 8.21 9.78
N SER A 299 -32.59 9.00 8.70
CA SER A 299 -33.84 9.22 7.95
C SER A 299 -34.47 7.88 7.52
N GLU A 300 -33.66 6.92 7.10
CA GLU A 300 -34.10 5.56 6.73
C GLU A 300 -34.85 4.84 7.87
N ASP A 301 -34.36 4.96 9.10
CA ASP A 301 -34.99 4.34 10.28
C ASP A 301 -36.38 4.95 10.54
N PHE A 302 -36.51 6.26 10.35
CA PHE A 302 -37.81 6.93 10.42
C PHE A 302 -38.75 6.51 9.29
N ALA A 303 -38.26 6.27 8.06
CA ALA A 303 -39.08 5.70 6.98
C ALA A 303 -39.62 4.32 7.36
N MET A 304 -38.79 3.47 7.98
CA MET A 304 -39.23 2.17 8.47
C MET A 304 -40.36 2.33 9.50
N LEU A 305 -40.21 3.23 10.48
CA LEU A 305 -41.27 3.48 11.47
C LEU A 305 -42.56 3.99 10.82
N TYR A 306 -42.48 4.95 9.91
CA TYR A 306 -43.67 5.44 9.21
C TYR A 306 -44.33 4.36 8.34
N ASN A 307 -43.54 3.47 7.71
CA ASN A 307 -44.05 2.31 6.98
C ASN A 307 -44.76 1.32 7.91
N MET A 308 -44.20 1.05 9.10
CA MET A 308 -44.84 0.20 10.11
C MET A 308 -46.19 0.78 10.55
N VAL A 309 -46.27 2.09 10.76
CA VAL A 309 -47.52 2.79 11.07
C VAL A 309 -48.52 2.68 9.92
N ASP A 310 -48.08 2.89 8.67
CA ASP A 310 -48.94 2.78 7.49
C ASP A 310 -49.49 1.35 7.29
N ARG A 311 -48.64 0.32 7.49
CA ARG A 311 -49.06 -1.09 7.45
C ARG A 311 -50.07 -1.43 8.55
N TRP A 312 -49.79 -0.99 9.78
CA TRP A 312 -50.71 -1.16 10.90
C TRP A 312 -52.06 -0.49 10.60
N LYS A 313 -52.02 0.76 10.15
CA LYS A 313 -53.21 1.52 9.78
C LYS A 313 -54.04 0.81 8.70
N LYS A 314 -53.41 0.32 7.63
CA LYS A 314 -54.09 -0.43 6.57
C LYS A 314 -54.75 -1.70 7.11
N SER A 315 -54.00 -2.50 7.86
CA SER A 315 -54.54 -3.72 8.49
C SER A 315 -55.71 -3.41 9.44
N GLU A 316 -55.64 -2.32 10.17
CA GLU A 316 -56.67 -1.91 11.12
C GLU A 316 -57.90 -1.35 10.41
N ILE A 317 -57.72 -0.61 9.31
CA ILE A 317 -58.81 -0.20 8.42
C ILE A 317 -59.54 -1.43 7.87
N ASP A 318 -58.82 -2.43 7.37
CA ASP A 318 -59.41 -3.67 6.85
C ASP A 318 -60.18 -4.43 7.94
N ARG A 319 -59.62 -4.49 9.16
CA ARG A 319 -60.28 -5.05 10.33
C ARG A 319 -61.58 -4.31 10.67
N ILE A 320 -61.56 -2.98 10.72
CA ILE A 320 -62.74 -2.15 11.02
C ILE A 320 -63.81 -2.31 9.93
N ILE A 321 -63.41 -2.31 8.66
CA ILE A 321 -64.31 -2.48 7.51
C ILE A 321 -65.03 -3.83 7.58
N SER A 322 -64.32 -4.90 7.93
CA SER A 322 -64.90 -6.25 8.02
C SER A 322 -65.84 -6.43 9.22
N ARG A 323 -65.57 -5.75 10.35
CA ARG A 323 -66.28 -5.96 11.62
C ARG A 323 -67.45 -5.02 11.88
N SER A 324 -67.37 -3.77 11.41
CA SER A 324 -68.27 -2.69 11.86
C SER A 324 -68.99 -2.00 10.69
N CYS A 325 -70.22 -1.53 10.93
CA CYS A 325 -71.04 -0.80 9.95
C CYS A 325 -71.72 0.42 10.58
N GLY A 326 -72.15 1.37 9.74
CA GLY A 326 -72.88 2.57 10.17
C GLY A 326 -72.10 3.47 11.13
N ALA A 327 -72.76 3.96 12.18
CA ALA A 327 -72.18 4.89 13.16
C ALA A 327 -71.02 4.27 13.97
N ALA A 328 -71.06 2.96 14.24
CA ALA A 328 -70.00 2.28 14.98
C ALA A 328 -68.68 2.26 14.21
N LYS A 329 -68.74 2.10 12.88
CA LYS A 329 -67.57 2.17 11.99
C LYS A 329 -66.91 3.55 12.02
N ILE A 330 -67.72 4.60 12.05
CA ILE A 330 -67.24 5.99 12.13
C ILE A 330 -66.52 6.21 13.47
N ALA A 331 -67.08 5.75 14.59
CA ALA A 331 -66.46 5.86 15.90
C ALA A 331 -65.13 5.09 15.99
N GLU A 332 -65.07 3.86 15.47
CA GLU A 332 -63.82 3.07 15.43
C GLU A 332 -62.75 3.75 14.56
N PHE A 333 -63.13 4.37 13.43
CA PHE A 333 -62.17 5.14 12.62
C PHE A 333 -61.67 6.41 13.33
N TYR A 334 -62.50 7.08 14.13
CA TYR A 334 -62.04 8.19 14.96
C TYR A 334 -61.01 7.73 15.99
N LEU A 335 -61.24 6.60 16.67
CA LEU A 335 -60.28 6.01 17.60
C LEU A 335 -58.98 5.60 16.90
N LEU A 336 -59.07 5.02 15.71
CA LEU A 336 -57.90 4.69 14.88
C LEU A 336 -57.09 5.94 14.54
N LEU A 337 -57.76 7.01 14.11
CA LEU A 337 -57.12 8.28 13.78
C LEU A 337 -56.44 8.91 15.01
N GLU A 338 -57.09 8.88 16.16
CA GLU A 338 -56.51 9.39 17.41
C GLU A 338 -55.23 8.62 17.78
N LYS A 339 -55.25 7.29 17.66
CA LYS A 339 -54.07 6.44 17.87
C LYS A 339 -52.97 6.70 16.84
N GLU A 340 -53.32 6.92 15.56
CA GLU A 340 -52.36 7.32 14.53
C GLU A 340 -51.68 8.65 14.89
N ILE A 341 -52.44 9.65 15.33
CA ILE A 341 -51.91 10.95 15.74
C ILE A 341 -50.96 10.79 16.93
N GLU A 342 -51.33 10.01 17.93
CA GLU A 342 -50.49 9.73 19.11
C GLU A 342 -49.14 9.11 18.72
N ILE A 343 -49.14 8.12 17.82
CA ILE A 343 -47.92 7.47 17.34
C ILE A 343 -47.09 8.42 16.47
N LEU A 344 -47.71 9.21 15.60
CA LEU A 344 -46.97 10.20 14.79
C LEU A 344 -46.34 11.28 15.66
N GLN A 345 -47.02 11.74 16.71
CA GLN A 345 -46.46 12.68 17.68
C GLN A 345 -45.28 12.08 18.44
N SER A 346 -45.33 10.81 18.83
CA SER A 346 -44.19 10.16 19.51
C SER A 346 -42.99 10.04 18.57
N ILE A 347 -43.20 9.68 17.29
CA ILE A 347 -42.15 9.67 16.27
C ILE A 347 -41.54 11.07 16.08
N ASP A 348 -42.36 12.12 16.07
CA ASP A 348 -41.86 13.51 15.94
C ASP A 348 -41.06 13.98 17.17
N ARG A 349 -41.41 13.51 18.38
CA ARG A 349 -40.59 13.74 19.59
C ARG A 349 -39.23 13.07 19.46
N LEU A 350 -39.19 11.81 19.01
CA LEU A 350 -37.93 11.09 18.76
C LEU A 350 -37.08 11.82 17.71
N ARG A 351 -37.70 12.23 16.59
CA ARG A 351 -37.03 13.00 15.55
C ARG A 351 -36.46 14.32 16.07
N SER A 352 -37.16 14.98 16.99
CA SER A 352 -36.69 16.21 17.64
C SER A 352 -35.51 15.95 18.57
N LYS A 353 -35.50 14.83 19.31
CA LYS A 353 -34.36 14.38 20.14
C LYS A 353 -33.13 14.12 19.26
N VAL A 354 -33.29 13.28 18.24
CA VAL A 354 -32.22 12.97 17.26
C VAL A 354 -31.69 14.21 16.56
N LYS A 355 -32.53 15.19 16.25
CA LYS A 355 -32.09 16.46 15.66
C LYS A 355 -31.14 17.21 16.60
N LYS A 356 -31.44 17.26 17.91
CA LYS A 356 -30.57 17.88 18.92
C LYS A 356 -29.24 17.13 19.03
N ASP A 357 -29.28 15.80 19.05
CA ASP A 357 -28.06 14.98 19.11
C ASP A 357 -27.19 15.14 17.85
N LEU A 358 -27.83 15.22 16.68
CA LEU A 358 -27.15 15.49 15.41
C LEU A 358 -26.58 16.92 15.36
N GLU A 359 -27.20 17.90 16.01
CA GLU A 359 -26.64 19.24 16.15
C GLU A 359 -25.35 19.22 16.97
N VAL A 360 -25.32 18.48 18.09
CA VAL A 360 -24.09 18.25 18.87
C VAL A 360 -23.03 17.55 18.03
N LYS A 361 -23.39 16.48 17.33
CA LYS A 361 -22.47 15.77 16.44
C LYS A 361 -21.88 16.67 15.36
N LYS A 362 -22.67 17.55 14.73
CA LYS A 362 -22.16 18.52 13.73
C LYS A 362 -21.12 19.48 14.30
N VAL A 363 -21.22 19.82 15.58
CA VAL A 363 -20.20 20.64 16.25
C VAL A 363 -18.90 19.84 16.39
N ILE A 364 -18.99 18.59 16.82
CA ILE A 364 -17.83 17.68 16.93
C ILE A 364 -17.20 17.45 15.55
N ASP A 365 -18.00 17.10 14.54
CA ASP A 365 -17.55 16.90 13.15
C ASP A 365 -16.86 18.15 12.59
N PHE A 366 -17.32 19.35 12.96
CA PHE A 366 -16.66 20.61 12.60
C PHE A 366 -15.27 20.72 13.23
N PHE A 367 -15.12 20.42 14.52
CA PHE A 367 -13.84 20.45 15.21
C PHE A 367 -12.88 19.38 14.70
N GLN A 368 -13.38 18.17 14.39
CA GLN A 368 -12.61 17.13 13.72
C GLN A 368 -12.12 17.59 12.34
N ALA A 369 -12.98 18.25 11.56
CA ALA A 369 -12.62 18.73 10.23
C ALA A 369 -11.51 19.81 10.24
N ILE A 370 -11.37 20.58 11.33
CA ILE A 370 -10.28 21.56 11.48
C ILE A 370 -9.08 21.01 12.27
N GLY A 371 -9.27 19.97 13.09
CA GLY A 371 -8.24 19.42 13.97
C GLY A 371 -7.48 18.22 13.38
N ASN A 372 -8.07 17.52 12.42
CA ASN A 372 -7.43 16.37 11.77
C ASN A 372 -6.32 16.82 10.81
N PRO A 373 -5.21 16.07 10.72
CA PRO A 373 -4.17 16.31 9.72
C PRO A 373 -4.73 16.33 8.30
N ILE A 374 -4.10 17.12 7.43
CA ILE A 374 -4.47 17.19 6.02
C ILE A 374 -3.87 15.98 5.32
N GLU A 375 -4.72 15.14 4.73
CA GLU A 375 -4.32 13.90 4.06
C GLU A 375 -4.57 13.97 2.55
N TRP A 376 -3.58 13.55 1.76
CA TRP A 376 -3.72 13.37 0.31
C TRP A 376 -2.75 12.32 -0.23
N ASP A 377 -3.10 11.72 -1.36
CA ASP A 377 -2.19 10.84 -2.10
C ASP A 377 -1.33 11.68 -3.05
N SER A 378 -0.01 11.46 -3.07
CA SER A 378 0.88 12.14 -4.01
C SER A 378 0.69 11.65 -5.45
N ASP A 379 0.66 12.57 -6.41
CA ASP A 379 0.64 12.22 -7.84
C ASP A 379 1.85 11.36 -8.25
N TYR A 380 2.99 11.58 -7.59
CA TYR A 380 4.17 10.76 -7.75
C TYR A 380 4.10 9.51 -6.85
N LYS A 381 4.04 8.32 -7.45
CA LYS A 381 4.02 7.01 -6.77
C LYS A 381 2.83 6.72 -5.83
N HIS A 382 1.79 7.57 -5.81
CA HIS A 382 0.58 7.37 -5.00
C HIS A 382 0.87 7.07 -3.53
N ILE A 383 1.81 7.82 -2.93
CA ILE A 383 2.16 7.69 -1.52
C ILE A 383 1.14 8.50 -0.73
N HIS A 384 0.53 7.88 0.28
CA HIS A 384 -0.35 8.58 1.20
C HIS A 384 0.48 9.49 2.12
N ILE A 385 0.21 10.79 2.08
CA ILE A 385 0.91 11.81 2.88
C ILE A 385 -0.10 12.42 3.85
N SER A 386 0.29 12.48 5.12
CA SER A 386 -0.45 13.16 6.19
C SER A 386 0.40 14.33 6.69
N MET A 387 -0.17 15.54 6.70
CA MET A 387 0.50 16.77 7.10
C MET A 387 -0.25 17.44 8.25
N ASP A 388 0.44 17.60 9.37
CA ASP A 388 -0.06 18.35 10.53
C ASP A 388 0.50 19.79 10.48
N THR A 389 -0.38 20.77 10.42
CA THR A 389 -0.04 22.20 10.33
C THR A 389 -0.27 22.91 11.67
N LEU A 390 0.21 24.15 11.79
CA LEU A 390 -0.06 24.96 12.98
C LEU A 390 -1.56 25.26 13.14
N GLU A 391 -2.28 25.38 12.03
CA GLU A 391 -3.74 25.56 12.02
C GLU A 391 -4.48 24.32 12.54
N THR A 392 -4.07 23.11 12.17
CA THR A 392 -4.70 21.86 12.65
C THR A 392 -4.40 21.60 14.13
N GLN A 393 -3.21 21.98 14.60
CA GLN A 393 -2.89 21.99 16.04
C GLN A 393 -3.79 22.96 16.81
N LYS A 394 -3.96 24.20 16.34
CA LYS A 394 -4.90 25.17 16.94
C LYS A 394 -6.35 24.71 16.88
N GLY A 395 -6.77 24.03 15.82
CA GLY A 395 -8.09 23.42 15.72
C GLY A 395 -8.38 22.43 16.86
N ARG A 396 -7.36 21.65 17.28
CA ARG A 396 -7.44 20.74 18.43
C ARG A 396 -7.48 21.50 19.76
N GLU A 397 -6.70 22.57 19.90
CA GLU A 397 -6.76 23.45 21.09
C GLU A 397 -8.14 24.10 21.24
N TYR A 398 -8.76 24.57 20.15
CA TYR A 398 -10.12 25.12 20.17
C TYR A 398 -11.15 24.07 20.59
N PHE A 399 -10.99 22.84 20.13
CA PHE A 399 -11.88 21.74 20.51
C PHE A 399 -11.79 21.44 22.00
N ASP A 400 -10.58 21.34 22.55
CA ASP A 400 -10.35 21.10 23.98
C ASP A 400 -10.92 22.25 24.84
N LEU A 401 -10.68 23.51 24.46
CA LEU A 401 -11.28 24.68 25.13
C LEU A 401 -12.81 24.62 25.12
N TYR A 402 -13.41 24.29 23.97
CA TYR A 402 -14.85 24.18 23.84
C TYR A 402 -15.43 23.00 24.66
N GLN A 403 -14.77 21.85 24.65
CA GLN A 403 -15.21 20.66 25.40
C GLN A 403 -15.17 20.93 26.91
N ARG A 404 -14.12 21.59 27.41
CA ARG A 404 -14.02 22.02 28.81
C ARG A 404 -15.13 23.01 29.17
N LEU A 405 -15.41 23.98 28.29
CA LEU A 405 -16.48 24.97 28.50
C LEU A 405 -17.86 24.31 28.64
N CYS A 406 -18.17 23.32 27.80
CA CYS A 406 -19.46 22.63 27.79
C CYS A 406 -19.64 21.60 28.93
N ASN A 407 -18.62 21.36 29.76
CA ASN A 407 -18.72 20.39 30.84
C ASN A 407 -19.59 20.91 32.01
N LYS A 408 -20.75 20.27 32.20
CA LYS A 408 -21.72 20.66 33.23
C LYS A 408 -21.29 20.30 34.65
N TYR A 409 -20.46 19.27 34.82
CA TYR A 409 -20.11 18.67 36.11
C TYR A 409 -18.90 19.32 36.82
N LEU A 410 -18.45 20.47 36.33
CA LEU A 410 -17.30 21.18 36.88
C LEU A 410 -17.63 21.87 38.21
N LYS A 411 -16.64 21.88 39.11
CA LYS A 411 -16.68 22.70 40.34
C LYS A 411 -16.63 24.18 39.98
N LYS A 412 -17.04 25.04 40.94
CA LYS A 412 -17.06 26.51 40.74
C LYS A 412 -15.68 27.05 40.38
N ASP A 413 -14.63 26.60 41.08
CA ASP A 413 -13.26 27.07 40.87
C ASP A 413 -12.71 26.66 39.51
N GLU A 414 -12.88 25.39 39.11
CA GLU A 414 -12.51 24.87 37.79
C GLU A 414 -13.23 25.62 36.66
N ARG A 415 -14.51 25.95 36.86
CA ARG A 415 -15.29 26.72 35.89
C ARG A 415 -14.78 28.16 35.75
N LEU A 416 -14.39 28.81 36.84
CA LEU A 416 -13.78 30.14 36.81
C LEU A 416 -12.42 30.12 36.10
N GLU A 417 -11.63 29.07 36.30
CA GLU A 417 -10.36 28.87 35.59
C GLU A 417 -10.57 28.73 34.08
N ILE A 418 -11.55 27.95 33.64
CA ILE A 418 -11.88 27.81 32.20
C ILE A 418 -12.30 29.16 31.60
N TYR A 419 -13.12 29.95 32.31
CA TYR A 419 -13.48 31.30 31.88
C TYR A 419 -12.26 32.23 31.79
N ALA A 420 -11.33 32.14 32.74
CA ALA A 420 -10.08 32.89 32.68
C ALA A 420 -9.21 32.49 31.46
N ASN A 421 -9.10 31.20 31.18
CA ASN A 421 -8.38 30.68 30.01
C ASN A 421 -8.98 31.18 28.69
N ILE A 422 -10.32 31.13 28.56
CA ILE A 422 -11.02 31.66 27.38
C ILE A 422 -10.82 33.17 27.27
N LYS A 423 -10.87 33.91 28.38
CA LYS A 423 -10.62 35.35 28.38
C LYS A 423 -9.19 35.67 27.94
N GLN A 424 -8.21 34.91 28.40
CA GLN A 424 -6.81 35.05 27.97
C GLN A 424 -6.64 34.79 26.47
N TYR A 425 -7.28 33.74 25.95
CA TYR A 425 -7.31 33.47 24.51
C TYR A 425 -7.93 34.66 23.75
N LEU A 426 -9.13 35.11 24.16
CA LEU A 426 -9.86 36.20 23.49
C LEU A 426 -9.15 37.55 23.55
N ASN A 427 -8.31 37.81 24.57
CA ASN A 427 -7.53 39.05 24.68
C ASN A 427 -6.53 39.23 23.52
N THR A 428 -6.13 38.15 22.86
CA THR A 428 -5.26 38.23 21.68
C THR A 428 -6.03 38.61 20.40
N HIS A 429 -7.36 38.67 20.48
CA HIS A 429 -8.27 38.85 19.35
C HIS A 429 -9.05 40.17 19.45
N ASN A 430 -9.00 41.00 18.40
CA ASN A 430 -9.67 42.31 18.37
C ASN A 430 -10.92 42.29 17.47
N CYS A 431 -11.92 41.47 17.82
CA CYS A 431 -13.21 41.40 17.10
C CYS A 431 -14.39 41.82 18.00
N SER A 432 -15.53 42.16 17.40
CA SER A 432 -16.72 42.59 18.17
C SER A 432 -17.23 41.46 19.07
N GLU A 433 -17.12 40.23 18.59
CA GLU A 433 -17.57 39.01 19.25
C GLU A 433 -16.71 38.70 20.48
N SER A 434 -15.38 38.94 20.43
CA SER A 434 -14.52 38.74 21.60
C SER A 434 -14.91 39.67 22.75
N GLN A 435 -15.23 40.94 22.46
CA GLN A 435 -15.70 41.91 23.45
C GLN A 435 -17.02 41.50 24.09
N GLU A 436 -17.99 41.03 23.29
CA GLU A 436 -19.28 40.55 23.81
C GLU A 436 -19.09 39.31 24.70
N ILE A 437 -18.28 38.34 24.25
CA ILE A 437 -18.02 37.11 25.02
C ILE A 437 -17.34 37.47 26.35
N VAL A 438 -16.34 38.33 26.35
CA VAL A 438 -15.64 38.77 27.58
C VAL A 438 -16.61 39.45 28.55
N ALA A 439 -17.49 40.34 28.07
CA ALA A 439 -18.48 41.00 28.92
C ALA A 439 -19.48 40.00 29.54
N LEU A 440 -19.90 38.98 28.78
CA LEU A 440 -20.77 37.91 29.29
C LEU A 440 -20.05 37.01 30.28
N ILE A 441 -18.78 36.69 30.04
CA ILE A 441 -17.94 35.92 30.96
C ILE A 441 -17.76 36.68 32.29
N ASP A 442 -17.44 37.98 32.24
CA ASP A 442 -17.29 38.81 33.44
C ASP A 442 -18.58 38.83 34.27
N ARG A 443 -19.73 38.98 33.59
CA ARG A 443 -21.05 38.90 34.23
C ARG A 443 -21.29 37.53 34.89
N VAL A 444 -20.94 36.42 34.23
CA VAL A 444 -21.08 35.08 34.83
C VAL A 444 -20.17 34.93 36.03
N CYS A 445 -18.91 35.35 35.92
CA CYS A 445 -17.93 35.26 37.00
C CYS A 445 -18.41 36.04 38.24
N GLU A 446 -18.94 37.25 38.06
CA GLU A 446 -19.56 38.02 39.15
C GLU A 446 -20.72 37.28 39.81
N LEU A 447 -21.60 36.67 39.02
CA LEU A 447 -22.76 35.95 39.56
C LEU A 447 -22.36 34.67 40.29
N ILE A 448 -21.34 33.95 39.80
CA ILE A 448 -20.76 32.78 40.47
C ILE A 448 -20.11 33.21 41.80
N ALA A 449 -19.32 34.29 41.79
CA ALA A 449 -18.67 34.82 42.98
C ALA A 449 -19.67 35.29 44.05
N ARG A 450 -20.84 35.80 43.63
CA ARG A 450 -21.97 36.15 44.51
C ARG A 450 -22.75 34.94 45.03
N GLY A 451 -22.39 33.72 44.62
CA GLY A 451 -22.98 32.49 45.13
C GLY A 451 -24.31 32.09 44.48
N MET A 452 -24.65 32.63 43.31
CA MET A 452 -25.87 32.26 42.58
C MET A 452 -25.89 30.76 42.25
N SER A 453 -27.07 30.14 42.27
CA SER A 453 -27.23 28.73 41.89
C SER A 453 -27.01 28.52 40.39
N SER A 454 -26.53 27.34 40.02
CA SER A 454 -26.25 26.96 38.63
C SER A 454 -27.47 27.07 37.72
N ASN A 455 -28.67 26.79 38.24
CA ASN A 455 -29.91 26.77 37.46
C ASN A 455 -30.21 28.12 36.80
N TYR A 456 -30.00 29.23 37.51
CA TYR A 456 -30.18 30.58 36.97
C TYR A 456 -29.09 31.01 35.98
N LEU A 457 -27.95 30.32 35.97
CA LEU A 457 -26.82 30.62 35.08
C LEU A 457 -26.90 29.85 33.75
N THR A 458 -27.70 28.78 33.67
CA THR A 458 -27.78 27.90 32.50
C THR A 458 -28.00 28.64 31.17
N GLY A 459 -28.92 29.60 31.13
CA GLY A 459 -29.19 30.39 29.92
C GLY A 459 -28.02 31.28 29.50
N LEU A 460 -27.34 31.88 30.47
CA LEU A 460 -26.17 32.73 30.24
C LEU A 460 -24.95 31.90 29.81
N GLN A 461 -24.75 30.73 30.43
CA GLN A 461 -23.71 29.76 30.06
C GLN A 461 -23.89 29.24 28.63
N LYS A 462 -25.11 28.80 28.27
CA LYS A 462 -25.43 28.38 26.88
C LYS A 462 -25.19 29.49 25.86
N ARG A 463 -25.46 30.75 26.22
CA ARG A 463 -25.17 31.88 25.35
C ARG A 463 -23.67 32.07 25.14
N ILE A 464 -22.87 31.95 26.20
CA ILE A 464 -21.40 32.00 26.09
C ILE A 464 -20.89 30.84 25.23
N GLU A 465 -21.34 29.61 25.47
CA GLU A 465 -20.99 28.42 24.66
C GLU A 465 -21.29 28.65 23.18
N ALA A 466 -22.48 29.16 22.84
CA ALA A 466 -22.88 29.41 21.47
C ALA A 466 -22.04 30.52 20.80
N LEU A 467 -21.73 31.60 21.52
CA LEU A 467 -20.91 32.69 21.00
C LEU A 467 -19.45 32.30 20.83
N VAL A 468 -18.87 31.53 21.76
CA VAL A 468 -17.51 30.98 21.62
C VAL A 468 -17.43 30.06 20.41
N LEU A 469 -18.42 29.18 20.21
CA LEU A 469 -18.49 28.34 19.01
C LEU A 469 -18.62 29.17 17.73
N HIS A 470 -19.39 30.25 17.75
CA HIS A 470 -19.52 31.17 16.62
C HIS A 470 -18.18 31.86 16.33
N HIS A 471 -17.47 32.32 17.35
CA HIS A 471 -16.15 32.93 17.24
C HIS A 471 -15.14 32.00 16.56
N PHE A 472 -15.06 30.72 16.97
CA PHE A 472 -14.18 29.73 16.31
C PHE A 472 -14.53 29.46 14.85
N LYS A 473 -15.79 29.71 14.42
CA LYS A 473 -16.23 29.54 13.02
C LYS A 473 -15.94 30.75 12.14
N LEU A 474 -15.76 31.94 12.73
CA LEU A 474 -15.51 33.18 12.01
C LEU A 474 -14.08 33.26 11.51
N GLN A 475 -13.92 33.36 10.19
CA GLN A 475 -12.62 33.38 9.52
C GLN A 475 -11.72 34.55 9.98
N ASP A 476 -12.31 35.72 10.22
CA ASP A 476 -11.58 36.90 10.66
C ASP A 476 -11.10 36.81 12.12
N CYS A 477 -11.63 35.84 12.87
CA CYS A 477 -11.50 35.74 14.32
C CYS A 477 -10.86 34.44 14.79
N ASN A 478 -10.42 33.56 13.90
CA ASN A 478 -9.97 32.22 14.28
C ASN A 478 -8.57 31.88 13.76
N GLU A 479 -7.75 32.90 13.51
CA GLU A 479 -6.34 32.75 13.12
C GLU A 479 -6.12 31.90 11.86
N GLY A 480 -7.13 31.85 10.98
CA GLY A 480 -7.06 31.10 9.73
C GLY A 480 -7.33 29.59 9.85
N VAL A 481 -7.69 29.09 11.03
CA VAL A 481 -7.94 27.66 11.30
C VAL A 481 -9.02 27.07 10.38
N THR A 482 -10.04 27.86 10.00
CA THR A 482 -11.09 27.39 9.07
C THR A 482 -10.78 27.61 7.59
N ASN A 483 -9.64 28.22 7.23
CA ASN A 483 -9.32 28.57 5.83
C ASN A 483 -9.34 27.34 4.91
N HIS A 484 -8.69 26.24 5.33
CA HIS A 484 -8.64 25.01 4.56
C HIS A 484 -10.05 24.42 4.38
N ALA A 485 -10.79 24.25 5.48
CA ALA A 485 -12.16 23.72 5.45
C ALA A 485 -13.11 24.58 4.58
N MET A 486 -13.00 25.91 4.65
CA MET A 486 -13.78 26.83 3.82
C MET A 486 -13.38 26.77 2.35
N LYS A 487 -12.08 26.64 2.04
CA LYS A 487 -11.58 26.47 0.67
C LYS A 487 -12.13 25.18 0.06
N MET A 488 -12.03 24.06 0.77
CA MET A 488 -12.59 22.77 0.33
C MET A 488 -14.09 22.86 0.07
N ARG A 489 -14.84 23.51 0.97
CA ARG A 489 -16.28 23.74 0.80
C ARG A 489 -16.59 24.62 -0.41
N LYS A 490 -15.81 25.67 -0.66
CA LYS A 490 -15.96 26.56 -1.81
C LYS A 490 -15.71 25.80 -3.11
N GLU A 491 -14.64 25.00 -3.18
CA GLU A 491 -14.33 24.17 -4.35
C GLU A 491 -15.45 23.18 -4.65
N HIS A 492 -15.97 22.49 -3.64
CA HIS A 492 -17.13 21.60 -3.77
C HIS A 492 -18.37 22.31 -4.34
N MET A 493 -18.56 23.58 -3.98
CA MET A 493 -19.66 24.42 -4.48
C MET A 493 -19.37 25.13 -5.81
N THR A 494 -18.19 24.96 -6.41
CA THR A 494 -17.84 25.60 -7.70
C THR A 494 -18.08 24.72 -8.92
N LYS A 495 -18.15 23.39 -8.75
CA LYS A 495 -18.30 22.43 -9.85
C LYS A 495 -19.48 21.51 -9.58
N ASN A 496 -20.07 20.96 -10.65
CA ASN A 496 -21.06 19.87 -10.61
C ASN A 496 -22.33 20.17 -9.76
N LEU A 497 -22.77 21.43 -9.74
CA LEU A 497 -24.03 21.82 -9.13
C LEU A 497 -25.22 21.50 -10.05
N ILE A 498 -26.25 20.88 -9.47
CA ILE A 498 -27.49 20.54 -10.15
C ILE A 498 -28.62 21.37 -9.55
N TYR A 499 -29.45 21.94 -10.41
CA TYR A 499 -30.64 22.70 -10.01
C TYR A 499 -31.78 21.75 -9.66
N CYS A 500 -32.32 21.87 -8.46
CA CYS A 500 -33.53 21.16 -8.07
C CYS A 500 -34.78 22.03 -8.32
N PRO A 501 -35.71 21.63 -9.21
CA PRO A 501 -36.93 22.41 -9.48
C PRO A 501 -37.86 22.53 -8.26
N SER A 502 -37.90 21.53 -7.38
CA SER A 502 -38.83 21.49 -6.25
C SER A 502 -38.48 22.50 -5.15
N CYS A 503 -37.19 22.64 -4.78
CA CYS A 503 -36.76 23.63 -3.80
C CYS A 503 -36.11 24.88 -4.40
N GLN A 504 -35.97 24.92 -5.73
CA GLN A 504 -35.34 26.02 -6.47
C GLN A 504 -33.91 26.36 -6.00
N LYS A 505 -33.15 25.35 -5.57
CA LYS A 505 -31.77 25.51 -5.06
C LYS A 505 -30.80 24.72 -5.93
N LEU A 506 -29.64 25.32 -6.18
CA LEU A 506 -28.46 24.64 -6.70
C LEU A 506 -27.84 23.83 -5.57
N LYS A 507 -27.62 22.54 -5.81
CA LYS A 507 -27.03 21.62 -4.84
C LYS A 507 -25.98 20.75 -5.52
N PRO A 508 -24.96 20.29 -4.78
CA PRO A 508 -23.96 19.40 -5.36
C PRO A 508 -24.57 18.02 -5.64
N ILE A 509 -23.92 17.24 -6.50
CA ILE A 509 -24.46 15.97 -7.01
C ILE A 509 -24.78 14.95 -5.90
N GLU A 510 -24.03 14.97 -4.80
CA GLU A 510 -24.21 14.10 -3.62
C GLU A 510 -25.52 14.36 -2.88
N ALA A 511 -26.12 15.55 -3.09
CA ALA A 511 -27.44 15.87 -2.55
C ALA A 511 -28.59 15.24 -3.37
N PHE A 512 -28.30 14.47 -4.41
CA PHE A 512 -29.27 13.77 -5.24
C PHE A 512 -29.04 12.26 -5.16
N THR A 513 -30.13 11.50 -5.04
CA THR A 513 -30.04 10.04 -5.08
C THR A 513 -29.88 9.59 -6.53
N ILE A 514 -28.75 8.96 -6.85
CA ILE A 514 -28.49 8.33 -8.16
C ILE A 514 -28.96 6.89 -8.07
N HIS A 515 -29.70 6.35 -9.04
CA HIS A 515 -30.13 4.94 -9.06
C HIS A 515 -30.10 4.45 -10.50
N ALA A 516 -30.01 3.15 -10.73
CA ALA A 516 -29.81 2.56 -12.06
C ALA A 516 -30.91 2.87 -13.08
N ARG A 517 -32.11 3.25 -12.61
CA ARG A 517 -33.28 3.58 -13.44
C ARG A 517 -33.43 5.07 -13.78
N LEU A 518 -32.56 5.94 -13.26
CA LEU A 518 -32.71 7.39 -13.43
C LEU A 518 -32.24 7.86 -14.81
N ASP A 519 -33.16 8.44 -15.60
CA ASP A 519 -32.82 9.09 -16.87
C ASP A 519 -32.20 10.49 -16.66
N LYS A 520 -32.65 11.24 -15.63
CA LYS A 520 -32.15 12.60 -15.30
C LYS A 520 -32.23 12.88 -13.80
N LEU A 521 -31.21 13.54 -13.24
CA LEU A 521 -31.19 14.04 -11.86
C LEU A 521 -31.99 15.35 -11.77
N LYS A 522 -33.19 15.31 -11.16
CA LYS A 522 -34.08 16.49 -11.05
C LYS A 522 -34.38 16.86 -9.60
N THR A 523 -34.71 15.90 -8.75
CA THR A 523 -35.17 16.15 -7.38
C THR A 523 -34.10 15.79 -6.38
N CYS A 524 -33.77 16.71 -5.47
CA CYS A 524 -32.79 16.44 -4.41
C CYS A 524 -33.38 15.51 -3.34
N THR A 525 -32.51 14.82 -2.60
CA THR A 525 -32.88 13.84 -1.55
C THR A 525 -33.86 14.42 -0.54
N THR A 526 -33.67 15.66 -0.12
CA THR A 526 -34.55 16.34 0.85
C THR A 526 -35.95 16.60 0.30
N CYS A 527 -36.06 17.00 -0.97
CA CYS A 527 -37.37 17.22 -1.59
C CYS A 527 -38.07 15.90 -1.86
N LYS A 528 -37.32 14.90 -2.33
CA LYS A 528 -37.82 13.54 -2.54
C LYS A 528 -38.32 12.91 -1.23
N TRP A 529 -37.69 13.21 -0.11
CA TRP A 529 -38.16 12.77 1.22
C TRP A 529 -39.48 13.44 1.67
N LEU A 530 -39.71 14.69 1.26
CA LEU A 530 -40.92 15.44 1.59
C LEU A 530 -42.08 15.12 0.64
N ASP A 531 -41.78 14.73 -0.59
CA ASP A 531 -42.76 14.41 -1.62
C ASP A 531 -43.26 12.96 -1.47
N LYS A 532 -44.35 12.81 -0.72
CA LYS A 532 -44.97 11.51 -0.38
C LYS A 532 -45.80 10.92 -1.51
N ALA A 533 -46.15 11.71 -2.53
CA ALA A 533 -47.04 11.27 -3.61
C ALA A 533 -46.32 10.32 -4.57
N ASP A 534 -45.03 10.56 -4.80
CA ASP A 534 -44.22 9.77 -5.73
C ASP A 534 -43.54 8.56 -5.06
N GLU A 535 -43.27 8.59 -3.75
CA GLU A 535 -42.57 7.50 -3.07
C GLU A 535 -43.09 7.29 -1.63
N PRO A 536 -43.80 6.17 -1.34
CA PRO A 536 -44.19 5.84 0.03
C PRO A 536 -42.95 5.54 0.87
N TRP A 537 -43.07 5.69 2.19
CA TRP A 537 -42.00 5.27 3.09
C TRP A 537 -41.82 3.76 3.00
N VAL A 538 -40.64 3.33 2.56
CA VAL A 538 -40.26 1.93 2.43
C VAL A 538 -39.11 1.64 3.36
N ASP A 539 -39.17 0.48 4.02
CA ASP A 539 -38.03 -0.04 4.76
C ASP A 539 -37.01 -0.63 3.78
N LEU A 540 -35.89 0.07 3.60
CA LEU A 540 -34.83 -0.33 2.68
C LEU A 540 -33.83 -1.32 3.30
N ALA A 541 -33.89 -1.57 4.62
CA ALA A 541 -32.91 -2.40 5.32
C ALA A 541 -32.84 -3.84 4.76
N PRO A 542 -33.95 -4.53 4.48
CA PRO A 542 -33.91 -5.88 3.91
C PRO A 542 -33.26 -5.91 2.52
N TYR A 543 -33.57 -4.94 1.67
CA TYR A 543 -33.04 -4.85 0.31
C TYR A 543 -31.56 -4.47 0.27
N LYS A 544 -31.10 -3.65 1.21
CA LYS A 544 -29.68 -3.36 1.42
C LYS A 544 -28.90 -4.59 1.86
N PHE A 545 -29.53 -5.48 2.64
CA PHE A 545 -28.94 -6.78 2.97
C PHE A 545 -28.86 -7.69 1.73
N THR A 546 -29.95 -7.82 0.97
CA THR A 546 -29.94 -8.59 -0.29
C THR A 546 -28.86 -8.10 -1.25
N LEU A 547 -28.69 -6.78 -1.40
CA LEU A 547 -27.63 -6.20 -2.23
C LEU A 547 -26.22 -6.54 -1.73
N ARG A 548 -25.99 -6.51 -0.41
CA ARG A 548 -24.72 -6.93 0.19
C ARG A 548 -24.43 -8.40 -0.11
N GLN A 549 -25.43 -9.27 -0.01
CA GLN A 549 -25.29 -10.69 -0.36
C GLN A 549 -24.95 -10.89 -1.84
N ILE A 550 -25.64 -10.19 -2.75
CA ILE A 550 -25.33 -10.22 -4.19
C ILE A 550 -23.87 -9.80 -4.44
N ARG A 551 -23.42 -8.69 -3.84
CA ARG A 551 -22.06 -8.18 -4.02
C ARG A 551 -21.00 -9.13 -3.46
N ASN A 552 -21.25 -9.71 -2.29
CA ASN A 552 -20.35 -10.70 -1.69
C ASN A 552 -20.26 -11.97 -2.55
N TYR A 553 -21.40 -12.44 -3.07
CA TYR A 553 -21.44 -13.58 -3.98
C TYR A 553 -20.64 -13.32 -5.26
N GLU A 554 -20.81 -12.16 -5.89
CA GLU A 554 -20.04 -11.80 -7.10
C GLU A 554 -18.54 -11.66 -6.84
N ARG A 555 -18.14 -11.12 -5.68
CA ARG A 555 -16.72 -11.06 -5.27
C ARG A 555 -16.11 -12.45 -5.13
N LEU A 556 -16.82 -13.37 -4.49
CA LEU A 556 -16.36 -14.76 -4.32
C LEU A 556 -16.23 -15.50 -5.66
N HIS A 557 -17.05 -15.14 -6.65
CA HIS A 557 -17.06 -15.76 -7.98
C HIS A 557 -16.24 -14.98 -9.01
N GLN A 558 -15.47 -13.96 -8.60
CA GLN A 558 -14.62 -13.13 -9.47
C GLN A 558 -15.36 -12.61 -10.71
N GLY A 559 -16.58 -12.08 -10.52
CA GLY A 559 -17.36 -11.47 -11.60
C GLY A 559 -16.65 -10.27 -12.19
N LYS A 560 -16.61 -10.18 -13.53
CA LYS A 560 -15.97 -9.08 -14.27
C LYS A 560 -16.89 -7.87 -14.44
N SER A 561 -18.21 -8.10 -14.44
CA SER A 561 -19.20 -7.03 -14.54
C SER A 561 -19.30 -6.23 -13.25
N SER A 562 -19.43 -4.91 -13.44
CA SER A 562 -19.68 -3.95 -12.38
C SER A 562 -21.17 -3.77 -12.06
N ILE A 563 -22.08 -4.50 -12.73
CA ILE A 563 -23.54 -4.36 -12.61
C ILE A 563 -24.01 -4.47 -11.15
N ALA A 564 -23.57 -5.48 -10.40
CA ALA A 564 -23.94 -5.68 -9.00
C ALA A 564 -23.47 -4.53 -8.07
N PHE A 565 -22.41 -3.82 -8.46
CA PHE A 565 -21.82 -2.72 -7.70
C PHE A 565 -22.43 -1.37 -8.06
N ILE A 566 -22.91 -1.19 -9.29
CA ILE A 566 -23.64 0.01 -9.74
C ILE A 566 -25.04 0.08 -9.11
N MET A 567 -25.70 -1.08 -8.97
CA MET A 567 -27.06 -1.17 -8.39
C MET A 567 -27.09 -0.67 -6.95
N GLN A 568 -28.17 0.05 -6.60
CA GLN A 568 -28.43 0.53 -5.23
C GLN A 568 -29.57 -0.23 -4.55
N ASP A 569 -29.72 -0.01 -3.25
CA ASP A 569 -30.75 -0.60 -2.39
C ASP A 569 -32.18 -0.34 -2.91
N ARG A 570 -32.45 0.86 -3.44
CA ARG A 570 -33.75 1.16 -4.06
C ARG A 570 -34.01 0.41 -5.37
N ASP A 571 -32.94 0.10 -6.11
CA ASP A 571 -33.06 -0.68 -7.34
C ASP A 571 -33.38 -2.15 -7.01
N VAL A 572 -32.79 -2.68 -5.93
CA VAL A 572 -33.11 -4.01 -5.41
C VAL A 572 -34.53 -4.07 -4.84
N HIS A 573 -34.97 -3.05 -4.10
CA HIS A 573 -36.37 -2.93 -3.70
C HIS A 573 -37.30 -2.98 -4.91
N PHE A 574 -36.98 -2.25 -5.98
CA PHE A 574 -37.80 -2.27 -7.18
C PHE A 574 -37.83 -3.65 -7.85
N LEU A 575 -36.68 -4.30 -7.94
CA LEU A 575 -36.54 -5.64 -8.50
C LEU A 575 -37.40 -6.64 -7.71
N VAL A 576 -37.28 -6.67 -6.38
CA VAL A 576 -38.04 -7.60 -5.53
C VAL A 576 -39.54 -7.29 -5.56
N THR A 577 -39.95 -6.03 -5.34
CA THR A 577 -41.36 -5.68 -5.14
C THR A 577 -42.15 -5.60 -6.46
N TYR A 578 -41.58 -5.06 -7.53
CA TYR A 578 -42.34 -4.80 -8.77
C TYR A 578 -42.08 -5.81 -9.88
N ILE A 579 -40.87 -6.36 -9.97
CA ILE A 579 -40.56 -7.40 -10.97
C ILE A 579 -40.95 -8.76 -10.41
N TRP A 580 -40.51 -9.10 -9.20
CA TRP A 580 -40.78 -10.38 -8.54
C TRP A 580 -41.99 -10.38 -7.60
N HIS A 581 -42.74 -9.28 -7.51
CA HIS A 581 -43.98 -9.16 -6.71
C HIS A 581 -43.82 -9.45 -5.20
N GLY A 582 -42.60 -9.38 -4.67
CA GLY A 582 -42.31 -9.51 -3.25
C GLY A 582 -42.36 -10.95 -2.71
N HIS A 583 -42.33 -11.96 -3.59
CA HIS A 583 -42.45 -13.36 -3.19
C HIS A 583 -41.45 -14.27 -3.91
N SER A 584 -41.16 -15.43 -3.33
CA SER A 584 -40.36 -16.46 -4.01
C SER A 584 -41.03 -16.88 -5.31
N ALA A 585 -40.23 -17.11 -6.35
CA ALA A 585 -40.72 -17.61 -7.63
C ALA A 585 -41.25 -19.06 -7.54
N LEU A 586 -40.81 -19.84 -6.55
CA LEU A 586 -41.17 -21.25 -6.38
C LEU A 586 -42.22 -21.45 -5.29
N SER A 587 -41.89 -21.16 -4.02
CA SER A 587 -42.81 -21.37 -2.89
C SER A 587 -43.83 -20.25 -2.65
N GLU A 588 -43.80 -19.16 -3.42
CA GLU A 588 -44.61 -17.95 -3.18
C GLU A 588 -44.46 -17.37 -1.75
N CYS A 589 -43.32 -17.63 -1.08
CA CYS A 589 -43.06 -17.10 0.26
C CYS A 589 -42.84 -15.57 0.19
N ASN A 590 -43.57 -14.82 1.02
CA ASN A 590 -43.55 -13.35 1.05
C ASN A 590 -42.59 -12.77 2.12
N ASP A 591 -41.86 -13.62 2.86
CA ASP A 591 -40.94 -13.15 3.89
C ASP A 591 -39.62 -12.61 3.29
N VAL A 592 -39.53 -11.29 3.18
CA VAL A 592 -38.37 -10.58 2.59
C VAL A 592 -37.04 -10.98 3.21
N TYR A 593 -37.01 -11.39 4.49
CA TYR A 593 -35.76 -11.78 5.15
C TYR A 593 -35.26 -13.17 4.73
N GLN A 594 -36.15 -14.04 4.26
CA GLN A 594 -35.81 -15.36 3.73
C GLN A 594 -35.50 -15.31 2.22
N LEU A 595 -35.84 -14.22 1.53
CA LEU A 595 -35.61 -14.11 0.11
C LEU A 595 -34.14 -13.79 -0.23
N ARG A 596 -33.67 -14.39 -1.32
CA ARG A 596 -32.32 -14.27 -1.88
C ARG A 596 -32.43 -14.12 -3.40
N LEU A 597 -31.64 -13.19 -3.95
CA LEU A 597 -31.50 -13.02 -5.39
C LEU A 597 -30.21 -13.70 -5.84
N VAL A 598 -30.34 -14.88 -6.42
CA VAL A 598 -29.20 -15.67 -6.93
C VAL A 598 -29.12 -15.60 -8.46
N ARG A 599 -27.96 -15.98 -9.02
CA ARG A 599 -27.78 -16.11 -10.47
C ARG A 599 -28.75 -17.15 -11.01
N TRP A 600 -29.45 -16.82 -12.09
CA TRP A 600 -30.32 -17.78 -12.79
C TRP A 600 -29.49 -18.80 -13.59
N GLN A 601 -28.57 -18.32 -14.44
CA GLN A 601 -27.55 -19.13 -15.08
C GLN A 601 -26.23 -18.95 -14.34
N GLN A 602 -25.67 -20.03 -13.78
CA GLN A 602 -24.43 -19.97 -13.01
C GLN A 602 -23.22 -19.55 -13.84
N SER A 603 -23.21 -19.92 -15.12
CA SER A 603 -22.14 -19.60 -16.07
C SER A 603 -22.08 -18.13 -16.46
N ALA A 604 -23.19 -17.39 -16.28
CA ALA A 604 -23.27 -15.97 -16.56
C ALA A 604 -23.22 -15.16 -15.27
N GLU A 605 -22.73 -13.94 -15.34
CA GLU A 605 -22.60 -13.05 -14.17
C GLU A 605 -23.97 -12.54 -13.71
N TRP A 606 -24.05 -12.11 -12.45
CA TRP A 606 -25.32 -11.63 -11.91
C TRP A 606 -25.74 -10.30 -12.58
N ALA A 607 -27.01 -10.25 -12.97
CA ALA A 607 -27.65 -9.05 -13.46
C ALA A 607 -29.16 -9.12 -13.17
N PRO A 608 -29.90 -7.99 -13.22
CA PRO A 608 -31.36 -8.01 -13.08
C PRO A 608 -32.07 -8.94 -14.08
N TRP A 609 -31.46 -9.20 -15.24
CA TRP A 609 -31.93 -10.13 -16.27
C TRP A 609 -31.22 -11.49 -16.28
N ASN A 610 -30.45 -11.81 -15.23
CA ASN A 610 -29.87 -13.13 -14.97
C ASN A 610 -29.97 -13.44 -13.47
N CYS A 611 -31.14 -13.21 -12.88
CA CYS A 611 -31.37 -13.45 -11.46
C CYS A 611 -32.70 -14.15 -11.22
N ILE A 612 -32.83 -14.84 -10.09
CA ILE A 612 -34.10 -15.40 -9.63
C ILE A 612 -34.26 -15.11 -8.13
N LEU A 613 -35.49 -14.78 -7.73
CA LEU A 613 -35.85 -14.54 -6.33
C LEU A 613 -36.37 -15.83 -5.70
N LEU A 614 -35.62 -16.37 -4.74
CA LEU A 614 -35.89 -17.65 -4.08
C LEU A 614 -35.75 -17.51 -2.57
N THR A 615 -36.29 -18.45 -1.80
CA THR A 615 -35.96 -18.58 -0.37
C THR A 615 -34.51 -19.08 -0.19
N VAL A 616 -33.97 -18.98 1.03
CA VAL A 616 -32.60 -19.46 1.35
C VAL A 616 -32.41 -20.94 0.96
N GLU A 617 -33.38 -21.79 1.28
CA GLU A 617 -33.32 -23.22 1.00
C GLU A 617 -33.42 -23.50 -0.51
N GLU A 618 -34.38 -22.88 -1.19
CA GLU A 618 -34.55 -23.00 -2.64
C GLU A 618 -33.33 -22.48 -3.41
N ALA A 619 -32.71 -21.40 -2.93
CA ALA A 619 -31.49 -20.85 -3.51
C ALA A 619 -30.32 -21.83 -3.39
N LYS A 620 -30.16 -22.51 -2.25
CA LYS A 620 -29.13 -23.54 -2.05
C LYS A 620 -29.31 -24.70 -3.03
N GLU A 621 -30.54 -25.15 -3.25
CA GLU A 621 -30.81 -26.22 -4.22
C GLU A 621 -30.64 -25.74 -5.67
N HIS A 622 -31.12 -24.55 -6.02
CA HIS A 622 -30.95 -23.98 -7.37
C HIS A 622 -29.47 -23.87 -7.76
N LEU A 623 -28.60 -23.47 -6.83
CA LEU A 623 -27.16 -23.37 -7.06
C LEU A 623 -26.46 -24.74 -7.21
N ARG A 624 -27.13 -25.86 -6.91
CA ARG A 624 -26.61 -27.21 -7.16
C ARG A 624 -27.01 -27.76 -8.55
N VAL A 625 -27.97 -27.13 -9.21
CA VAL A 625 -28.49 -27.57 -10.52
C VAL A 625 -27.49 -27.23 -11.64
N GLN A 626 -27.11 -28.24 -12.44
CA GLN A 626 -26.21 -28.06 -13.59
C GLN A 626 -26.97 -27.66 -14.87
N SER A 627 -28.14 -28.27 -15.11
CA SER A 627 -28.99 -28.04 -16.28
C SER A 627 -30.39 -27.59 -15.85
N LEU A 628 -30.76 -26.37 -16.22
CA LEU A 628 -32.05 -25.77 -15.84
C LEU A 628 -33.24 -26.45 -16.56
N GLU A 629 -33.03 -26.91 -17.79
CA GLU A 629 -34.07 -27.54 -18.64
C GLU A 629 -34.52 -28.91 -18.13
N ASP A 630 -33.68 -29.58 -17.34
CA ASP A 630 -33.98 -30.90 -16.77
C ASP A 630 -34.76 -30.81 -15.45
N VAL A 631 -34.66 -29.67 -14.76
CA VAL A 631 -35.23 -29.47 -13.41
C VAL A 631 -36.49 -28.62 -13.44
N TYR A 632 -36.56 -27.61 -14.31
CA TYR A 632 -37.68 -26.67 -14.39
C TYR A 632 -38.57 -26.92 -15.61
N GLU A 633 -39.88 -26.83 -15.40
CA GLU A 633 -40.87 -26.93 -16.47
C GLU A 633 -40.79 -25.75 -17.44
N LYS A 634 -41.15 -25.98 -18.71
CA LYS A 634 -41.07 -24.95 -19.76
C LYS A 634 -41.91 -23.70 -19.46
N GLU A 635 -43.10 -23.86 -18.89
CA GLU A 635 -43.96 -22.73 -18.52
C GLU A 635 -43.28 -21.83 -17.47
N PHE A 636 -42.56 -22.43 -16.53
CA PHE A 636 -41.78 -21.71 -15.54
C PHE A 636 -40.58 -21.00 -16.17
N LEU A 637 -39.86 -21.66 -17.09
CA LEU A 637 -38.76 -21.04 -17.83
C LEU A 637 -39.23 -19.79 -18.61
N ASP A 638 -40.37 -19.88 -19.29
CA ASP A 638 -40.98 -18.76 -20.01
C ASP A 638 -41.42 -17.65 -19.06
N HIS A 639 -41.96 -18.00 -17.88
CA HIS A 639 -42.28 -17.03 -16.84
C HIS A 639 -41.04 -16.23 -16.40
N ILE A 640 -39.94 -16.92 -16.08
CA ILE A 640 -38.68 -16.30 -15.68
C ILE A 640 -38.11 -15.43 -16.79
N PHE A 641 -38.13 -15.91 -18.04
CA PHE A 641 -37.70 -15.13 -19.20
C PHE A 641 -38.49 -13.82 -19.34
N ASN A 642 -39.81 -13.86 -19.15
CA ASN A 642 -40.65 -12.66 -19.16
C ASN A 642 -40.27 -11.67 -18.05
N LYS A 643 -39.93 -12.16 -16.84
CA LYS A 643 -39.42 -11.31 -15.75
C LYS A 643 -38.08 -10.68 -16.11
N HIS A 644 -37.15 -11.42 -16.71
CA HIS A 644 -35.87 -10.89 -17.18
C HIS A 644 -36.03 -9.87 -18.29
N ALA A 645 -36.94 -10.09 -19.24
CA ALA A 645 -37.26 -9.12 -20.29
C ALA A 645 -37.83 -7.82 -19.70
N LEU A 646 -38.70 -7.92 -18.69
CA LEU A 646 -39.22 -6.78 -17.95
C LEU A 646 -38.09 -6.04 -17.22
N ALA A 647 -37.18 -6.76 -16.55
CA ALA A 647 -36.02 -6.18 -15.87
C ALA A 647 -35.11 -5.43 -16.87
N LYS A 648 -34.82 -6.03 -18.02
CA LYS A 648 -33.98 -5.42 -19.07
C LYS A 648 -34.58 -4.12 -19.62
N LYS A 649 -35.91 -4.05 -19.73
CA LYS A 649 -36.63 -2.82 -20.12
C LYS A 649 -36.50 -1.72 -19.07
N GLN A 650 -36.62 -2.07 -17.79
CA GLN A 650 -36.57 -1.10 -16.68
C GLN A 650 -35.14 -0.63 -16.37
N PHE A 651 -34.14 -1.49 -16.56
CA PHE A 651 -32.71 -1.19 -16.32
C PHE A 651 -31.92 -0.95 -17.61
N LYS A 652 -32.53 -0.27 -18.60
CA LYS A 652 -31.95 -0.01 -19.93
C LYS A 652 -30.56 0.65 -19.90
N HIS A 653 -30.29 1.51 -18.92
CA HIS A 653 -29.03 2.28 -18.83
C HIS A 653 -27.90 1.51 -18.14
N LEU A 654 -28.23 0.45 -17.39
CA LEU A 654 -27.29 -0.27 -16.54
C LEU A 654 -26.16 -0.94 -17.35
N ALA A 655 -26.48 -1.50 -18.53
CA ALA A 655 -25.48 -2.07 -19.43
C ALA A 655 -24.52 -1.02 -20.01
N SER A 656 -24.99 0.21 -20.22
CA SER A 656 -24.16 1.33 -20.69
C SER A 656 -23.21 1.79 -19.58
N TYR A 657 -23.71 1.88 -18.34
CA TYR A 657 -22.88 2.22 -17.19
C TYR A 657 -21.82 1.16 -16.93
N ASP A 658 -22.17 -0.13 -16.98
CA ASP A 658 -21.21 -1.22 -16.82
C ASP A 658 -20.06 -1.13 -17.83
N ARG A 659 -20.38 -0.86 -19.10
CA ARG A 659 -19.38 -0.63 -20.13
C ARG A 659 -18.46 0.56 -19.81
N HIS A 660 -19.02 1.67 -19.36
CA HIS A 660 -18.23 2.84 -18.98
C HIS A 660 -17.30 2.56 -17.80
N PHE A 661 -17.77 1.88 -16.75
CA PHE A 661 -16.93 1.55 -15.58
C PHE A 661 -15.87 0.50 -15.89
N THR A 662 -16.19 -0.52 -16.69
CA THR A 662 -15.21 -1.53 -17.13
C THR A 662 -14.17 -0.95 -18.09
N GLU A 663 -14.53 0.03 -18.93
CA GLU A 663 -13.56 0.77 -19.76
C GLU A 663 -12.69 1.71 -18.92
N PHE A 664 -13.26 2.38 -17.91
CA PHE A 664 -12.51 3.25 -16.99
C PHE A 664 -11.51 2.44 -16.13
N ALA A 665 -11.91 1.26 -15.66
CA ALA A 665 -11.05 0.38 -14.87
C ALA A 665 -9.84 -0.15 -15.67
N LYS A 666 -9.93 -0.27 -17.00
CA LYS A 666 -8.87 -0.79 -17.88
C LYS A 666 -7.64 0.13 -18.06
N GLY A 667 -7.50 1.18 -17.25
CA GLY A 667 -6.35 2.10 -17.30
C GLY A 667 -5.83 2.56 -15.94
N ASP A 668 -6.42 2.12 -14.83
CA ASP A 668 -6.02 2.51 -13.47
C ASP A 668 -5.32 1.34 -12.78
N PRO A 669 -4.00 1.44 -12.46
CA PRO A 669 -3.26 0.39 -11.77
C PRO A 669 -3.84 0.01 -10.39
N LYS A 670 -4.61 0.90 -9.74
CA LYS A 670 -5.34 0.60 -8.49
C LYS A 670 -6.57 -0.28 -8.73
N LEU A 671 -7.16 -0.23 -9.93
CA LEU A 671 -8.37 -0.96 -10.33
C LEU A 671 -8.11 -2.17 -11.24
N ASP A 672 -6.84 -2.43 -11.55
CA ASP A 672 -6.40 -3.64 -12.26
C ASP A 672 -6.70 -4.90 -11.43
N GLU A 673 -7.05 -5.99 -12.10
CA GLU A 673 -7.42 -7.28 -11.50
C GLU A 673 -6.29 -7.87 -10.62
N ASN A 674 -5.05 -7.40 -10.82
CA ASN A 674 -3.86 -7.79 -10.07
C ASN A 674 -3.45 -6.82 -8.95
N SER A 675 -4.23 -5.76 -8.68
CA SER A 675 -3.89 -4.79 -7.64
C SER A 675 -4.12 -5.36 -6.23
N ASP A 676 -3.20 -5.09 -5.31
CA ASP A 676 -3.30 -5.49 -3.89
C ASP A 676 -4.54 -4.90 -3.18
N TYR A 677 -5.19 -3.90 -3.78
CA TYR A 677 -6.34 -3.19 -3.21
C TYR A 677 -7.59 -4.07 -3.12
N TYR A 678 -7.82 -4.97 -4.09
CA TYR A 678 -8.95 -5.91 -4.08
C TYR A 678 -8.60 -7.26 -3.44
N ASN A 679 -7.30 -7.60 -3.32
CA ASN A 679 -6.82 -8.87 -2.80
C ASN A 679 -6.49 -8.86 -1.30
N LYS A 680 -6.52 -7.69 -0.64
CA LYS A 680 -6.48 -7.61 0.83
C LYS A 680 -7.91 -7.68 1.37
N PRO A 681 -8.27 -8.68 2.19
CA PRO A 681 -9.47 -8.56 3.01
C PRO A 681 -9.32 -7.27 3.83
N ASN A 682 -10.27 -6.37 3.66
CA ASN A 682 -10.26 -5.07 4.31
C ASN A 682 -10.22 -5.30 5.83
N LYS A 683 -9.10 -4.96 6.48
CA LYS A 683 -8.87 -5.25 7.90
C LYS A 683 -9.87 -4.52 8.82
N HIS A 684 -10.63 -3.55 8.29
CA HIS A 684 -11.62 -2.74 9.01
C HIS A 684 -13.09 -3.03 8.66
N GLU A 685 -13.40 -4.13 7.97
CA GLU A 685 -14.79 -4.63 7.87
C GLU A 685 -14.99 -6.00 8.56
N CYS A 686 -14.01 -6.43 9.36
CA CYS A 686 -14.05 -7.71 10.10
C CYS A 686 -13.79 -7.57 11.60
N ASP A 687 -13.99 -6.39 12.19
CA ASP A 687 -13.90 -6.21 13.64
C ASP A 687 -15.29 -6.41 14.27
N ILE A 688 -15.69 -7.69 14.39
CA ILE A 688 -16.46 -8.12 15.56
C ILE A 688 -15.39 -8.68 16.49
N GLU A 689 -14.99 -7.88 17.48
CA GLU A 689 -14.17 -8.37 18.58
C GLU A 689 -14.92 -9.50 19.29
N ILE A 690 -14.47 -10.73 19.08
CA ILE A 690 -14.84 -11.87 19.91
C ILE A 690 -13.87 -11.84 21.09
N PRO A 691 -14.33 -11.64 22.34
CA PRO A 691 -13.46 -11.77 23.48
C PRO A 691 -13.07 -13.25 23.64
N SER A 692 -11.85 -13.59 23.26
CA SER A 692 -11.25 -14.88 23.57
C SER A 692 -10.73 -14.84 25.02
N ASN A 693 -11.48 -15.45 25.93
CA ASN A 693 -10.96 -15.76 27.27
C ASN A 693 -9.80 -16.75 27.15
N GLU A 694 -8.71 -16.39 27.83
CA GLU A 694 -7.37 -16.97 27.78
C GLU A 694 -7.25 -18.38 28.40
N ALA A 695 -6.21 -19.09 27.96
CA ALA A 695 -5.37 -19.88 28.86
C ALA A 695 -3.90 -19.82 28.39
N SER A 696 -3.16 -18.89 29.01
CA SER A 696 -1.74 -18.95 29.44
C SER A 696 -0.70 -19.74 28.62
N GLU A 697 0.37 -19.06 28.18
CA GLU A 697 1.72 -19.20 28.78
C GLU A 697 2.69 -18.12 28.25
N HIS A 698 3.54 -17.64 29.17
CA HIS A 698 4.47 -16.51 29.08
C HIS A 698 5.64 -16.64 28.07
N ASN A 699 6.05 -15.53 27.43
CA ASN A 699 7.26 -14.72 27.77
C ASN A 699 7.65 -13.73 26.64
N GLU A 700 7.86 -12.46 27.05
CA GLU A 700 8.92 -11.46 26.69
C GLU A 700 9.45 -11.39 25.24
N GLU A 701 9.71 -10.25 24.58
CA GLU A 701 9.78 -8.81 24.88
C GLU A 701 9.91 -8.07 23.53
N THR A 702 9.61 -6.76 23.52
CA THR A 702 10.12 -5.66 22.64
C THR A 702 9.11 -4.85 21.79
N GLY A 703 8.74 -3.68 22.32
CA GLY A 703 9.08 -2.38 21.74
C GLY A 703 8.24 -1.80 20.59
N GLN A 704 7.03 -1.31 20.88
CA GLN A 704 6.35 -0.31 20.04
C GLN A 704 5.77 0.85 20.88
N SER A 705 5.81 2.04 20.27
CA SER A 705 5.51 3.39 20.77
C SER A 705 4.28 3.50 21.69
N ARG A 706 4.49 4.02 22.91
CA ARG A 706 3.49 4.20 24.00
C ARG A 706 2.54 5.40 23.84
N ASP A 707 2.75 6.27 22.86
CA ASP A 707 2.03 7.56 22.80
C ASP A 707 0.73 7.52 21.97
N SER A 708 0.56 6.54 21.08
CA SER A 708 -0.65 6.42 20.25
C SER A 708 -1.75 5.59 20.91
N GLN A 709 -1.39 4.57 21.71
CA GLN A 709 -2.37 3.72 22.41
C GLN A 709 -3.08 4.45 23.57
N MET A 710 -2.41 5.43 24.18
CA MET A 710 -2.99 6.24 25.25
C MET A 710 -4.14 7.15 24.77
N ILE A 711 -4.17 7.50 23.48
CA ILE A 711 -5.17 8.38 22.90
C ILE A 711 -6.44 7.59 22.55
N ASP A 712 -6.30 6.39 21.95
CA ASP A 712 -7.45 5.55 21.60
C ASP A 712 -8.15 4.97 22.84
N GLU A 713 -7.39 4.54 23.87
CA GLU A 713 -7.98 4.10 25.15
C GLU A 713 -8.66 5.26 25.92
N GLN A 714 -8.20 6.50 25.76
CA GLN A 714 -8.86 7.67 26.36
C GLN A 714 -10.13 8.08 25.62
N ILE A 715 -10.25 7.79 24.33
CA ILE A 715 -11.43 8.10 23.50
C ILE A 715 -12.57 7.12 23.81
N ASP A 716 -12.29 5.82 23.95
CA ASP A 716 -13.31 4.83 24.29
C ASP A 716 -13.84 5.01 25.72
N ILE A 717 -12.98 5.38 26.66
CA ILE A 717 -13.39 5.72 28.04
C ILE A 717 -14.25 7.00 28.08
N VAL A 718 -14.04 7.95 27.17
CA VAL A 718 -14.85 9.18 27.07
C VAL A 718 -16.21 8.89 26.42
N ASP A 719 -16.27 8.06 25.36
CA ASP A 719 -17.54 7.70 24.71
C ASP A 719 -18.40 6.81 25.63
N GLU A 720 -17.78 5.93 26.42
CA GLU A 720 -18.47 5.10 27.41
C GLU A 720 -18.94 5.90 28.64
N LYS A 721 -18.16 6.89 29.12
CA LYS A 721 -18.59 7.82 30.18
C LYS A 721 -19.66 8.81 29.73
N ILE A 722 -19.69 9.19 28.45
CA ILE A 722 -20.77 10.00 27.87
C ILE A 722 -22.05 9.16 27.77
N ARG A 723 -21.95 7.88 27.40
CA ARG A 723 -23.09 6.95 27.39
C ARG A 723 -23.63 6.70 28.81
N GLN A 724 -22.79 6.46 29.80
CA GLN A 724 -23.21 6.27 31.20
C GLN A 724 -23.87 7.53 31.79
N ARG A 725 -23.36 8.72 31.49
CA ARG A 725 -23.97 10.01 31.93
C ARG A 725 -25.33 10.32 31.30
N ILE A 726 -25.72 9.64 30.24
CA ILE A 726 -27.03 9.80 29.60
C ILE A 726 -28.07 8.88 30.26
N TYR A 727 -27.65 7.77 30.88
CA TYR A 727 -28.55 6.84 31.56
C TYR A 727 -28.89 7.25 33.01
N GLU A 728 -28.01 7.97 33.71
CA GLU A 728 -28.26 8.44 35.09
C GLU A 728 -29.12 9.72 35.16
N GLN A 729 -29.51 10.34 34.03
CA GLN A 729 -30.38 11.52 34.02
C GLN A 729 -31.88 11.19 33.91
N ASP A 730 -32.24 9.92 33.71
CA ASP A 730 -33.65 9.50 33.56
C ASP A 730 -34.25 8.94 34.89
N ASP A 731 -33.45 8.72 35.95
CA ASP A 731 -33.94 8.18 37.23
C ASP A 731 -34.34 9.25 38.27
N ASP A 732 -34.01 10.53 38.06
CA ASP A 732 -34.26 11.61 39.04
C ASP A 732 -35.56 12.42 38.80
N GLU A 733 -36.38 12.11 37.78
CA GLU A 733 -37.62 12.86 37.48
C GLU A 733 -38.93 12.21 38.01
N ASP A 734 -38.88 11.06 38.69
CA ASP A 734 -40.07 10.32 39.16
C ASP A 734 -40.30 10.31 40.70
N GLU A 735 -39.62 11.16 41.49
CA GLU A 735 -39.77 11.19 42.96
C GLU A 735 -40.57 12.36 43.57
N ASP A 736 -41.33 13.14 42.79
CA ASP A 736 -42.17 14.23 43.32
C ASP A 736 -43.62 14.17 42.83
N TYR A 737 -44.35 13.09 43.17
CA TYR A 737 -45.83 13.09 43.24
C TYR A 737 -46.32 12.07 44.29
N GLU A 738 -46.34 12.47 45.56
CA GLU A 738 -47.32 12.00 46.57
C GLU A 738 -48.44 13.02 46.76
#